data_AF-V8CRY6-F1
#
_entry.id   AF-V8CRY6-F1
#
_cell.length_a   1.000
_cell.length_b   1.000
_cell.length_c   1.000
_cell.angle_alpha   90.00
_cell.angle_beta   90.00
_cell.angle_gamma   90.00
#
_symmetry.space_group_name_H-M   'P 1'
#
loop_
_entity.id
_entity.type
_entity.pdbx_description
1 polymer ?
#
loop_
_entity_poly.entity_id
_entity_poly.type
_entity_poly.pdbx_seq_one_letter_code
_entity_poly.pdbx_strand_id
1 'polypeptide(L)'
;MNVKQNLFVAFALLMLLPLTAGAKPRAKADMKKTAARAINLQTTLNSNKTNAPASSAARNAGQLRELKHTKAYSIFGYTHGGFAVISADDLAPELLGVSESDYTQSDNPGFNWWLKAIDEVITKAVKTNTPLTVIKPDPAKHKAEVPTMLTTTWGQQMPYNKLLPNTAKGRLLTGCVATATAQVLNYFKYPLRGIGSHTLYYPANDTNGDAIEANFGNTVYDWANMKDDYRGNYTDQEANAVATLMLHCGVASEMQYGGPNEGSGAFMKDCAEGLRTYFGFSEAEHLVRADYSSNEWMDIVFGELSSGHPLIYGGVSPGSMGQDAGHAFVLDGYNKDGLVSVNWGWNGEVNGYYKIDLLNPGTMYSFTADQDIVRGVHGTVKNLTNRTVRLPEAGVLADSIPADMRGNIGELTLTGEINGADFRVIREMAGRDYEGKFTQGSLYMLNLKGAKIVSGGGAYLKDGNLTTSDDNLPERVFYNCNSLRKLVLPDGLKTISDGTFAFCRALSTIENIPANGGDNFVYNDGLFLSKNRNEIISAVPGMLKDLVVPEGMTAIHDYALAGCIGLKRIVLPASITKLGKESMAGCHSLSLIKTFAKQPPMLGKDPLLSSPTNSIILRVPIDMKKAYRGWAGLPVRNIKEFGSIVTVRNTIREYGEPNPNFGYSIRGEYLEGKPKVTCEANEKSPVGKYEIHIDYGTIVDKTVQLVGGTLTVDKAMLTVSTNDVTRQEGKPNPEFVLRYRGFANGETEQVLTKLPVATTTATESSPVGEYDIIISGGEAQNYRFTYKKGKLTIATADGIEHADAALEGTPQPVYSVSGTKVGTTATLSTLPPGVYVVNKKKVVVK
;
A
#
# COMPACT_ATOMS: atom_id res chain seq x y z
N MET A 1 -22.06 -25.14 106.84
CA MET A 1 -23.13 -26.14 106.64
C MET A 1 -24.09 -25.60 105.58
N ASN A 2 -24.62 -26.49 104.73
CA ASN A 2 -25.67 -26.29 103.71
C ASN A 2 -25.28 -25.78 102.31
N VAL A 3 -24.85 -26.74 101.48
CA VAL A 3 -25.62 -27.27 100.34
C VAL A 3 -26.53 -26.25 99.63
N LYS A 4 -25.93 -25.37 98.82
CA LYS A 4 -26.63 -24.60 97.77
C LYS A 4 -25.70 -24.06 96.67
N GLN A 5 -24.65 -24.80 96.30
CA GLN A 5 -23.75 -24.39 95.20
C GLN A 5 -23.46 -25.44 94.12
N ASN A 6 -23.94 -26.68 94.23
CA ASN A 6 -23.59 -27.75 93.27
C ASN A 6 -24.76 -28.28 92.41
N LEU A 7 -25.80 -27.46 92.14
CA LEU A 7 -26.88 -27.87 91.22
C LEU A 7 -27.10 -26.92 90.03
N PHE A 8 -26.21 -25.96 89.80
CA PHE A 8 -26.21 -25.11 88.60
C PHE A 8 -25.07 -25.43 87.61
N VAL A 9 -24.21 -26.40 87.94
CA VAL A 9 -23.05 -26.80 87.12
C VAL A 9 -23.37 -27.97 86.19
N ALA A 10 -24.54 -28.62 86.32
CA ALA A 10 -24.94 -29.75 85.47
C ALA A 10 -25.86 -29.38 84.29
N PHE A 11 -26.38 -28.13 84.20
CA PHE A 11 -27.19 -27.67 83.07
C PHE A 11 -26.50 -26.60 82.19
N ALA A 12 -25.32 -26.12 82.61
CA ALA A 12 -24.51 -25.14 81.87
C ALA A 12 -23.31 -25.76 81.12
N LEU A 13 -23.14 -27.09 81.16
CA LEU A 13 -22.06 -27.81 80.48
C LEU A 13 -22.50 -28.60 79.22
N LEU A 14 -23.71 -28.33 78.70
CA LEU A 14 -24.22 -28.99 77.49
C LEU A 14 -24.60 -28.04 76.33
N MET A 15 -24.23 -26.75 76.39
CA MET A 15 -24.46 -25.78 75.29
C MET A 15 -23.25 -24.89 74.98
N LEU A 16 -22.03 -25.40 75.14
CA LEU A 16 -20.81 -24.80 74.58
C LEU A 16 -19.98 -25.89 73.89
N LEU A 17 -20.63 -26.62 72.99
CA LEU A 17 -19.90 -27.16 71.85
C LEU A 17 -19.81 -26.01 70.84
N PRO A 18 -18.62 -25.59 70.38
CA PRO A 18 -18.56 -24.84 69.13
C PRO A 18 -19.30 -25.71 68.13
N LEU A 19 -20.40 -25.20 67.56
CA LEU A 19 -20.93 -25.74 66.32
C LEU A 19 -19.79 -25.59 65.33
N THR A 20 -18.98 -26.64 65.20
CA THR A 20 -18.12 -26.84 64.07
C THR A 20 -19.09 -26.92 62.90
N ALA A 21 -19.24 -25.81 62.18
CA ALA A 21 -19.98 -25.77 60.94
C ALA A 21 -19.23 -26.71 59.97
N GLY A 22 -19.57 -27.99 60.02
CA GLY A 22 -19.16 -28.94 59.01
C GLY A 22 -19.85 -28.60 57.70
N ALA A 23 -19.23 -28.97 56.58
CA ALA A 23 -19.84 -28.84 55.25
C ALA A 23 -21.28 -29.35 55.26
N LYS A 24 -22.23 -28.46 54.97
CA LYS A 24 -23.65 -28.78 54.91
C LYS A 24 -24.23 -28.16 53.64
N PRO A 25 -24.80 -28.98 52.75
CA PRO A 25 -25.50 -28.47 51.58
C PRO A 25 -26.67 -27.57 51.99
N ARG A 26 -26.77 -26.40 51.34
CA ARG A 26 -27.88 -25.46 51.53
C ARG A 26 -29.16 -26.00 50.91
N ALA A 27 -30.28 -25.80 51.58
CA ALA A 27 -31.58 -26.20 51.04
C ALA A 27 -31.97 -25.31 49.85
N LYS A 28 -32.48 -25.92 48.78
CA LYS A 28 -32.91 -25.21 47.55
C LYS A 28 -33.90 -24.08 47.81
N ALA A 29 -34.81 -24.26 48.77
CA ALA A 29 -35.79 -23.23 49.13
C ALA A 29 -35.13 -21.97 49.71
N ASP A 30 -34.10 -22.14 50.52
CA ASP A 30 -33.35 -21.02 51.13
C ASP A 30 -32.51 -20.31 50.08
N MET A 31 -31.81 -21.05 49.22
CA MET A 31 -31.06 -20.47 48.10
C MET A 31 -31.96 -19.63 47.18
N LYS A 32 -33.14 -20.16 46.83
CA LYS A 32 -34.13 -19.45 46.01
C LYS A 32 -34.63 -18.17 46.68
N LYS A 33 -34.86 -18.19 47.99
CA LYS A 33 -35.29 -17.02 48.77
C LYS A 33 -34.21 -15.94 48.80
N THR A 34 -32.95 -16.32 48.94
CA THR A 34 -31.83 -15.38 48.94
C THR A 34 -31.58 -14.79 47.56
N ALA A 35 -31.66 -15.60 46.50
CA ALA A 35 -31.63 -15.08 45.13
C ALA A 35 -32.71 -14.03 44.87
N ALA A 36 -33.96 -14.30 45.27
CA ALA A 36 -35.05 -13.34 45.12
C ALA A 36 -34.76 -12.01 45.85
N ARG A 37 -34.24 -12.08 47.07
CA ARG A 37 -33.87 -10.90 47.88
C ARG A 37 -32.74 -10.10 47.23
N ALA A 38 -31.67 -10.78 46.80
CA ALA A 38 -30.52 -10.15 46.19
C ALA A 38 -30.89 -9.42 44.89
N ILE A 39 -31.63 -10.08 44.00
CA ILE A 39 -32.07 -9.50 42.72
C ILE A 39 -32.97 -8.27 42.96
N ASN A 40 -33.93 -8.37 43.89
CA ASN A 40 -34.84 -7.26 44.20
C ASN A 40 -34.10 -6.06 44.82
N LEU A 41 -33.14 -6.32 45.71
CA LEU A 41 -32.33 -5.27 46.31
C LEU A 41 -31.50 -4.55 45.25
N GLN A 42 -30.83 -5.31 44.37
CA GLN A 42 -30.03 -4.75 43.28
C GLN A 42 -30.87 -3.83 42.38
N THR A 43 -32.02 -4.30 41.91
CA THR A 43 -32.95 -3.53 41.06
C THR A 43 -33.48 -2.27 41.76
N THR A 44 -33.74 -2.33 43.07
CA THR A 44 -34.18 -1.16 43.83
C THR A 44 -33.06 -0.12 43.99
N LEU A 45 -31.82 -0.56 44.21
CA LEU A 45 -30.67 0.32 44.33
C LEU A 45 -30.34 1.05 43.02
N ASN A 46 -30.50 0.40 41.87
CA ASN A 46 -30.22 1.02 40.58
C ASN A 46 -31.35 1.93 40.07
N SER A 47 -32.63 1.61 40.32
CA SER A 47 -33.75 2.52 39.98
C SER A 47 -33.67 3.86 40.73
N ASN A 48 -33.24 3.82 42.00
CA ASN A 48 -32.98 5.04 42.77
C ASN A 48 -31.78 5.86 42.24
N LYS A 49 -30.86 5.27 41.47
CA LYS A 49 -29.71 5.97 40.87
C LYS A 49 -30.03 6.59 39.51
N THR A 50 -30.91 5.98 38.71
CA THR A 50 -31.18 6.41 37.33
C THR A 50 -32.38 7.36 37.20
N ASN A 51 -33.12 7.63 38.28
CA ASN A 51 -34.44 8.30 38.26
C ASN A 51 -35.43 7.66 37.25
N ALA A 52 -35.15 6.45 36.77
CA ALA A 52 -36.04 5.70 35.92
C ALA A 52 -37.11 5.03 36.80
N PRO A 53 -38.38 4.97 36.37
CA PRO A 53 -39.39 4.22 37.10
C PRO A 53 -38.89 2.78 37.25
N ALA A 54 -38.83 2.27 38.49
CA ALA A 54 -38.60 0.85 38.72
C ALA A 54 -39.55 0.09 37.77
N SER A 55 -39.04 -0.78 36.90
CA SER A 55 -39.88 -1.53 35.98
C SER A 55 -40.83 -2.40 36.81
N SER A 56 -42.00 -1.84 37.09
CA SER A 56 -42.92 -2.30 38.13
C SER A 56 -43.81 -3.45 37.63
N ALA A 57 -43.27 -4.33 36.79
CA ALA A 57 -43.83 -5.65 36.68
C ALA A 57 -43.45 -6.37 37.98
N ALA A 58 -44.38 -6.40 38.95
CA ALA A 58 -44.18 -7.05 40.24
C ALA A 58 -43.60 -8.46 40.04
N ARG A 59 -42.30 -8.62 40.30
CA ARG A 59 -41.58 -9.89 40.13
C ARG A 59 -42.06 -10.86 41.20
N ASN A 60 -42.99 -11.74 40.83
CA ASN A 60 -43.55 -12.71 41.76
C ASN A 60 -42.52 -13.82 42.05
N ALA A 61 -42.31 -14.19 43.33
CA ALA A 61 -41.37 -15.25 43.73
C ALA A 61 -41.65 -16.62 43.06
N GLY A 62 -42.88 -16.85 42.59
CA GLY A 62 -43.25 -18.02 41.79
C GLY A 62 -42.64 -18.08 40.38
N GLN A 63 -42.17 -16.95 39.83
CA GLN A 63 -41.54 -16.86 38.51
C GLN A 63 -40.02 -17.04 38.53
N LEU A 64 -39.38 -16.97 39.70
CA LEU A 64 -37.94 -17.20 39.84
C LEU A 64 -37.63 -18.66 39.53
N ARG A 65 -36.75 -18.91 38.55
CA ARG A 65 -36.38 -20.25 38.10
C ARG A 65 -34.93 -20.55 38.45
N GLU A 66 -34.65 -21.80 38.76
CA GLU A 66 -33.27 -22.31 38.78
C GLU A 66 -32.86 -22.52 37.33
N LEU A 67 -31.83 -21.80 36.89
CA LEU A 67 -31.34 -21.79 35.51
C LEU A 67 -30.13 -22.72 35.35
N LYS A 68 -29.35 -22.90 36.42
CA LYS A 68 -28.20 -23.81 36.47
C LYS A 68 -27.98 -24.30 37.89
N HIS A 69 -27.52 -25.53 38.04
CA HIS A 69 -27.19 -26.13 39.33
C HIS A 69 -25.87 -26.92 39.22
N THR A 70 -24.95 -26.71 40.17
CA THR A 70 -23.73 -27.50 40.38
C THR A 70 -23.65 -27.92 41.85
N LYS A 71 -22.65 -28.73 42.21
CA LYS A 71 -22.39 -29.07 43.62
C LYS A 71 -21.93 -27.87 44.45
N ALA A 72 -21.36 -26.85 43.81
CA ALA A 72 -20.81 -25.67 44.47
C ALA A 72 -21.77 -24.48 44.50
N TYR A 73 -22.61 -24.30 43.47
CA TYR A 73 -23.52 -23.16 43.37
C TYR A 73 -24.78 -23.46 42.54
N SER A 74 -25.79 -22.59 42.67
CA SER A 74 -26.98 -22.53 41.83
C SER A 74 -27.18 -21.13 41.26
N ILE A 75 -27.62 -21.03 40.02
CA ILE A 75 -28.02 -19.78 39.37
C ILE A 75 -29.54 -19.72 39.35
N PHE A 76 -30.11 -18.69 39.97
CA PHE A 76 -31.54 -18.41 39.94
C PHE A 76 -31.80 -17.09 39.24
N GLY A 77 -32.79 -17.03 38.36
CA GLY A 77 -33.11 -15.78 37.65
C GLY A 77 -34.57 -15.65 37.24
N TYR A 78 -34.98 -14.42 37.00
CA TYR A 78 -36.26 -14.06 36.39
C TYR A 78 -36.09 -13.92 34.89
N THR A 79 -37.14 -14.20 34.13
CA THR A 79 -37.21 -13.79 32.72
C THR A 79 -37.36 -12.27 32.68
N HIS A 80 -36.45 -11.56 31.99
CA HIS A 80 -36.43 -10.08 31.91
C HIS A 80 -36.33 -9.38 33.27
N GLY A 81 -35.54 -9.95 34.18
CA GLY A 81 -35.49 -9.48 35.56
C GLY A 81 -34.24 -9.83 36.36
N GLY A 82 -33.15 -10.21 35.70
CA GLY A 82 -31.87 -10.45 36.36
C GLY A 82 -31.71 -11.84 36.97
N PHE A 83 -30.52 -12.10 37.51
CA PHE A 83 -30.17 -13.37 38.16
C PHE A 83 -29.25 -13.18 39.37
N ALA A 84 -29.18 -14.21 40.20
CA ALA A 84 -28.21 -14.33 41.28
C ALA A 84 -27.54 -15.71 41.27
N VAL A 85 -26.27 -15.72 41.64
CA VAL A 85 -25.44 -16.91 41.83
C VAL A 85 -25.32 -17.13 43.33
N ILE A 86 -25.81 -18.26 43.80
CA ILE A 86 -25.93 -18.60 45.21
C ILE A 86 -25.08 -19.83 45.50
N SER A 87 -24.27 -19.81 46.57
CA SER A 87 -23.49 -20.99 46.96
C SER A 87 -24.41 -22.13 47.39
N ALA A 88 -23.95 -23.37 47.21
CA ALA A 88 -24.69 -24.57 47.59
C ALA A 88 -24.26 -25.12 48.96
N ASP A 89 -23.33 -24.48 49.68
CA ASP A 89 -22.80 -24.97 50.96
C ASP A 89 -22.61 -23.83 51.99
N ASP A 90 -22.78 -24.16 53.27
CA ASP A 90 -22.65 -23.22 54.39
C ASP A 90 -21.20 -22.77 54.67
N LEU A 91 -20.18 -23.48 54.14
CA LEU A 91 -18.78 -23.07 54.20
C LEU A 91 -18.42 -21.91 53.25
N ALA A 92 -19.33 -21.55 52.35
CA ALA A 92 -19.19 -20.41 51.45
C ALA A 92 -20.24 -19.34 51.77
N PRO A 93 -19.97 -18.04 51.48
CA PRO A 93 -21.01 -17.02 51.61
C PRO A 93 -22.20 -17.33 50.71
N GLU A 94 -23.39 -16.99 51.18
CA GLU A 94 -24.63 -17.38 50.50
C GLU A 94 -24.75 -16.72 49.12
N LEU A 95 -24.56 -15.39 49.03
CA LEU A 95 -24.57 -14.66 47.77
C LEU A 95 -23.16 -14.57 47.18
N LEU A 96 -22.99 -15.10 45.96
CA LEU A 96 -21.73 -15.08 45.22
C LEU A 96 -21.73 -14.00 44.13
N GLY A 97 -22.88 -13.78 43.50
CA GLY A 97 -23.02 -12.71 42.51
C GLY A 97 -24.48 -12.37 42.23
N VAL A 98 -24.72 -11.17 41.72
CA VAL A 98 -26.05 -10.69 41.34
C VAL A 98 -25.95 -9.74 40.14
N SER A 99 -26.86 -9.90 39.19
CA SER A 99 -26.95 -9.09 37.97
C SER A 99 -28.39 -8.71 37.67
N GLU A 100 -28.57 -7.57 37.04
CA GLU A 100 -29.87 -7.11 36.51
C GLU A 100 -30.12 -7.58 35.08
N SER A 101 -29.04 -7.93 34.36
CA SER A 101 -29.12 -8.53 33.04
C SER A 101 -29.66 -9.95 33.14
N ASP A 102 -30.44 -10.36 32.16
CA ASP A 102 -30.91 -11.75 32.10
C ASP A 102 -29.73 -12.72 31.98
N TYR A 103 -29.85 -13.85 32.65
CA TYR A 103 -28.93 -14.96 32.45
C TYR A 103 -29.28 -15.67 31.15
N THR A 104 -28.47 -15.46 30.12
CA THR A 104 -28.36 -16.38 29.00
C THR A 104 -27.27 -17.39 29.32
N GLN A 105 -27.35 -18.59 28.74
CA GLN A 105 -26.17 -19.46 28.71
C GLN A 105 -25.12 -18.74 27.84
N SER A 106 -24.29 -17.93 28.51
CA SER A 106 -23.46 -16.92 27.86
C SER A 106 -22.11 -17.52 27.47
N ASP A 107 -21.70 -17.26 26.23
CA ASP A 107 -20.35 -17.54 25.74
C ASP A 107 -19.32 -16.54 26.26
N ASN A 108 -19.71 -15.63 27.17
CA ASN A 108 -18.81 -14.68 27.81
C ASN A 108 -17.69 -15.42 28.55
N PRO A 109 -16.44 -15.31 28.06
CA PRO A 109 -15.35 -16.16 28.53
C PRO A 109 -14.87 -15.74 29.93
N GLY A 110 -14.92 -14.45 30.27
CA GLY A 110 -14.57 -13.94 31.60
C GLY A 110 -15.56 -14.36 32.68
N PHE A 111 -16.86 -14.27 32.41
CA PHE A 111 -17.87 -14.73 33.38
C PHE A 111 -17.80 -16.26 33.57
N ASN A 112 -17.54 -17.02 32.51
CA ASN A 112 -17.35 -18.46 32.59
C ASN A 112 -16.09 -18.86 33.37
N TRP A 113 -14.99 -18.10 33.25
CA TRP A 113 -13.81 -18.24 34.11
C TRP A 113 -14.17 -18.03 35.58
N TRP A 114 -14.88 -16.94 35.89
CA TRP A 114 -15.29 -16.64 37.28
C TRP A 114 -16.13 -17.75 37.89
N LEU A 115 -17.10 -18.29 37.14
CA LEU A 115 -17.91 -19.43 37.59
C LEU A 115 -17.08 -20.69 37.89
N LYS A 116 -16.05 -20.98 37.08
CA LYS A 116 -15.15 -22.12 37.31
C LYS A 116 -14.25 -21.89 38.52
N ALA A 117 -13.72 -20.68 38.69
CA ALA A 117 -12.90 -20.30 39.83
C ALA A 117 -13.71 -20.41 41.15
N ILE A 118 -14.97 -19.96 41.14
CA ILE A 118 -15.90 -20.11 42.25
C ILE A 118 -16.18 -21.58 42.58
N ASP A 119 -16.45 -22.41 41.56
CA ASP A 119 -16.67 -23.85 41.76
C ASP A 119 -15.44 -24.51 42.40
N GLU A 120 -14.23 -24.15 41.96
CA GLU A 120 -12.97 -24.67 42.49
C GLU A 120 -12.77 -24.31 43.97
N VAL A 121 -12.90 -23.02 44.33
CA VAL A 121 -12.65 -22.58 45.72
C VAL A 121 -13.68 -23.11 46.70
N ILE A 122 -14.95 -23.21 46.30
CA ILE A 122 -16.00 -23.79 47.15
C ILE A 122 -15.80 -25.30 47.29
N THR A 123 -15.52 -26.01 46.19
CA THR A 123 -15.25 -27.45 46.25
C THR A 123 -14.04 -27.76 47.13
N LYS A 124 -12.99 -26.95 47.04
CA LYS A 124 -11.81 -27.05 47.92
C LYS A 124 -12.18 -26.81 49.38
N ALA A 125 -12.91 -25.74 49.68
CA ALA A 125 -13.37 -25.40 51.03
C ALA A 125 -14.21 -26.53 51.66
N VAL A 126 -15.13 -27.11 50.90
CA VAL A 126 -15.93 -28.27 51.32
C VAL A 126 -15.05 -29.49 51.57
N LYS A 127 -14.11 -29.79 50.67
CA LYS A 127 -13.20 -30.93 50.79
C LYS A 127 -12.26 -30.83 52.00
N THR A 128 -11.77 -29.63 52.31
CA THR A 128 -10.87 -29.36 53.45
C THR A 128 -11.61 -28.94 54.71
N ASN A 129 -12.94 -28.87 54.66
CA ASN A 129 -13.81 -28.36 55.73
C ASN A 129 -13.32 -27.01 56.31
N THR A 130 -12.96 -26.09 55.42
CA THR A 130 -12.39 -24.78 55.75
C THR A 130 -13.31 -23.68 55.21
N PRO A 131 -13.95 -22.87 56.08
CA PRO A 131 -14.82 -21.80 55.63
C PRO A 131 -14.08 -20.75 54.77
N LEU A 132 -14.72 -20.28 53.70
CA LEU A 132 -14.21 -19.16 52.91
C LEU A 132 -14.44 -17.85 53.68
N THR A 133 -13.40 -17.02 53.75
CA THR A 133 -13.45 -15.74 54.46
C THR A 133 -13.97 -14.64 53.53
N VAL A 134 -14.96 -13.88 53.99
CA VAL A 134 -15.49 -12.70 53.29
C VAL A 134 -14.75 -11.46 53.73
N ILE A 135 -14.33 -10.64 52.77
CA ILE A 135 -13.66 -9.36 53.04
C ILE A 135 -14.61 -8.22 52.64
N LYS A 136 -14.85 -7.30 53.57
CA LYS A 136 -15.71 -6.12 53.38
C LYS A 136 -14.86 -4.84 53.36
N PRO A 137 -15.31 -3.78 52.67
CA PRO A 137 -14.62 -2.49 52.74
C PRO A 137 -14.66 -1.96 54.17
N ASP A 138 -13.50 -1.62 54.73
CA ASP A 138 -13.40 -0.94 56.02
C ASP A 138 -13.85 0.51 55.85
N PRO A 139 -15.00 0.94 56.43
CA PRO A 139 -15.52 2.28 56.25
C PRO A 139 -14.64 3.37 56.92
N ALA A 140 -13.67 2.98 57.76
CA ALA A 140 -12.69 3.92 58.30
C ALA A 140 -11.57 4.24 57.29
N LYS A 141 -11.36 3.39 56.27
CA LYS A 141 -10.30 3.55 55.24
C LYS A 141 -10.85 3.90 53.87
N HIS A 142 -12.00 3.32 53.51
CA HIS A 142 -12.57 3.35 52.17
C HIS A 142 -13.99 3.89 52.20
N LYS A 143 -14.54 4.26 51.03
CA LYS A 143 -15.98 4.56 50.94
C LYS A 143 -16.79 3.33 51.35
N ALA A 144 -17.94 3.52 52.01
CA ALA A 144 -18.79 2.39 52.43
C ALA A 144 -19.29 1.55 51.23
N GLU A 145 -19.54 2.21 50.10
CA GLU A 145 -19.86 1.61 48.81
C GLU A 145 -19.48 2.57 47.68
N VAL A 146 -19.19 2.02 46.51
CA VAL A 146 -18.94 2.76 45.28
C VAL A 146 -19.89 2.21 44.21
N PRO A 147 -20.83 3.02 43.69
CA PRO A 147 -21.70 2.57 42.62
C PRO A 147 -20.90 2.25 41.35
N THR A 148 -21.44 1.37 40.51
CA THR A 148 -20.95 1.12 39.14
C THR A 148 -20.65 2.44 38.42
N MET A 149 -19.40 2.63 38.00
CA MET A 149 -18.88 3.86 37.43
C MET A 149 -18.98 3.91 35.90
N LEU A 150 -18.76 2.77 35.23
CA LEU A 150 -18.80 2.73 33.77
C LEU A 150 -20.26 2.77 33.29
N THR A 151 -20.51 3.58 32.27
CA THR A 151 -21.77 3.60 31.52
C THR A 151 -21.70 2.76 30.26
N THR A 152 -20.50 2.49 29.75
CA THR A 152 -20.27 1.73 28.53
C THR A 152 -20.61 0.25 28.68
N THR A 153 -21.23 -0.33 27.66
CA THR A 153 -21.48 -1.76 27.54
C THR A 153 -20.83 -2.29 26.28
N TRP A 154 -19.50 -2.13 26.17
CA TRP A 154 -18.76 -2.45 24.95
C TRP A 154 -18.45 -3.95 24.80
N GLY A 155 -18.06 -4.33 23.59
CA GLY A 155 -17.73 -5.71 23.20
C GLY A 155 -16.53 -5.77 22.26
N GLN A 156 -16.32 -6.92 21.63
CA GLN A 156 -15.10 -7.18 20.83
C GLN A 156 -15.31 -7.29 19.31
N GLN A 157 -16.57 -7.34 18.87
CA GLN A 157 -16.95 -7.49 17.46
C GLN A 157 -17.39 -6.15 16.87
N MET A 158 -18.16 -6.13 15.78
CA MET A 158 -18.61 -4.88 15.17
C MET A 158 -19.49 -4.09 16.16
N PRO A 159 -19.35 -2.74 16.20
CA PRO A 159 -18.44 -1.90 15.41
C PRO A 159 -17.03 -1.75 16.00
N TYR A 160 -16.76 -2.27 17.19
CA TYR A 160 -15.49 -2.12 17.91
C TYR A 160 -14.27 -2.59 17.12
N ASN A 161 -14.40 -3.69 16.36
CA ASN A 161 -13.32 -4.22 15.52
C ASN A 161 -13.31 -3.67 14.08
N LYS A 162 -14.09 -2.63 13.74
CA LYS A 162 -14.28 -2.14 12.36
C LYS A 162 -12.97 -1.89 11.60
N LEU A 163 -11.93 -1.41 12.29
CA LEU A 163 -10.64 -1.06 11.70
C LEU A 163 -9.64 -2.23 11.63
N LEU A 164 -9.95 -3.38 12.22
CA LEU A 164 -9.08 -4.56 12.16
C LEU A 164 -9.25 -5.33 10.85
N PRO A 165 -8.20 -6.03 10.36
CA PRO A 165 -8.24 -6.83 9.14
C PRO A 165 -9.43 -7.79 9.06
N ASN A 166 -9.99 -7.96 7.86
CA ASN A 166 -11.01 -8.96 7.57
C ASN A 166 -10.36 -10.17 6.89
N THR A 167 -10.40 -11.33 7.54
CA THR A 167 -9.81 -12.58 7.02
C THR A 167 -10.89 -13.47 6.40
N ALA A 168 -10.47 -14.55 5.72
CA ALA A 168 -11.41 -15.57 5.23
C ALA A 168 -12.22 -16.25 6.35
N LYS A 169 -11.75 -16.20 7.60
CA LYS A 169 -12.43 -16.75 8.79
C LYS A 169 -13.28 -15.72 9.53
N GLY A 170 -13.41 -14.51 8.99
CA GLY A 170 -14.08 -13.37 9.63
C GLY A 170 -13.08 -12.30 10.07
N ARG A 171 -13.63 -11.18 10.55
CA ARG A 171 -12.85 -10.04 11.04
C ARG A 171 -12.21 -10.36 12.37
N LEU A 172 -10.95 -9.95 12.54
CA LEU A 172 -10.21 -10.13 13.79
C LEU A 172 -10.96 -9.44 14.95
N LEU A 173 -10.87 -10.01 16.15
CA LEU A 173 -11.48 -9.44 17.36
C LEU A 173 -10.59 -8.36 17.97
N THR A 174 -11.17 -7.44 18.75
CA THR A 174 -10.37 -6.43 19.48
C THR A 174 -9.50 -7.05 20.56
N GLY A 175 -9.98 -8.12 21.21
CA GLY A 175 -9.38 -8.71 22.40
C GLY A 175 -9.95 -8.14 23.70
N CYS A 176 -9.98 -8.97 24.75
CA CYS A 176 -10.55 -8.62 26.05
C CYS A 176 -9.77 -7.49 26.73
N VAL A 177 -8.43 -7.53 26.68
CA VAL A 177 -7.55 -6.48 27.23
C VAL A 177 -7.84 -5.13 26.56
N ALA A 178 -7.87 -5.09 25.22
CA ALA A 178 -8.16 -3.85 24.50
C ALA A 178 -9.54 -3.27 24.87
N THR A 179 -10.53 -4.13 25.01
CA THR A 179 -11.91 -3.74 25.35
C THR A 179 -12.01 -3.21 26.78
N ALA A 180 -11.39 -3.89 27.75
CA ALA A 180 -11.34 -3.43 29.13
C ALA A 180 -10.63 -2.08 29.23
N THR A 181 -9.44 -1.95 28.62
CA THR A 181 -8.66 -0.72 28.60
C THR A 181 -9.43 0.43 27.94
N ALA A 182 -10.06 0.20 26.79
CA ALA A 182 -10.81 1.24 26.08
C ALA A 182 -11.96 1.81 26.92
N GLN A 183 -12.67 0.96 27.68
CA GLN A 183 -13.75 1.42 28.56
C GLN A 183 -13.21 2.29 29.72
N VAL A 184 -12.06 1.94 30.31
CA VAL A 184 -11.41 2.75 31.36
C VAL A 184 -10.93 4.09 30.80
N LEU A 185 -10.33 4.12 29.61
CA LEU A 185 -9.91 5.37 28.96
C LEU A 185 -11.11 6.28 28.63
N ASN A 186 -12.22 5.70 28.16
CA ASN A 186 -13.45 6.45 27.88
C ASN A 186 -14.11 7.03 29.14
N TYR A 187 -14.01 6.34 30.28
CA TYR A 187 -14.48 6.87 31.56
C TYR A 187 -13.78 8.20 31.89
N PHE A 188 -12.46 8.26 31.74
CA PHE A 188 -11.68 9.49 31.96
C PHE A 188 -11.73 10.49 30.79
N LYS A 189 -12.13 10.03 29.59
CA LYS A 189 -12.03 10.80 28.32
C LYS A 189 -10.63 11.37 28.14
N TYR A 190 -9.63 10.51 28.39
CA TYR A 190 -8.22 10.83 28.40
C TYR A 190 -7.42 9.69 27.74
N PRO A 191 -6.34 10.01 26.98
CA PRO A 191 -5.80 11.33 26.71
C PRO A 191 -6.55 12.06 25.59
N LEU A 192 -6.34 13.37 25.45
CA LEU A 192 -6.79 14.07 24.24
C LEU A 192 -6.12 13.47 22.97
N ARG A 193 -4.83 13.12 23.09
CA ARG A 193 -4.01 12.55 22.03
C ARG A 193 -2.98 11.58 22.63
N GLY A 194 -2.67 10.51 21.92
CA GLY A 194 -1.62 9.58 22.36
C GLY A 194 -0.21 10.07 22.01
N ILE A 195 0.76 9.18 22.15
CA ILE A 195 2.21 9.40 22.06
C ILE A 195 2.78 8.33 21.13
N GLY A 196 3.66 8.68 20.20
CA GLY A 196 4.31 7.65 19.37
C GLY A 196 3.42 7.05 18.28
N SER A 197 3.94 5.99 17.70
CA SER A 197 3.24 5.09 16.79
C SER A 197 3.83 3.69 17.00
N HIS A 198 3.05 2.65 16.75
CA HIS A 198 3.52 1.27 16.83
C HIS A 198 2.80 0.39 15.81
N THR A 199 3.47 -0.68 15.40
CA THR A 199 2.97 -1.59 14.36
C THR A 199 3.12 -3.03 14.83
N LEU A 200 2.02 -3.76 14.81
CA LEU A 200 1.97 -5.21 14.96
C LEU A 200 1.71 -5.87 13.61
N TYR A 201 1.81 -7.19 13.54
CA TYR A 201 1.55 -7.96 12.33
C TYR A 201 0.56 -9.08 12.60
N TYR A 202 -0.24 -9.43 11.60
CA TYR A 202 -1.08 -10.61 11.61
C TYR A 202 -0.68 -11.59 10.48
N PRO A 203 -0.41 -12.87 10.80
CA PRO A 203 -0.32 -13.44 12.15
C PRO A 203 0.88 -12.90 12.93
N ALA A 204 0.82 -12.93 14.28
CA ALA A 204 1.79 -12.26 15.16
C ALA A 204 3.26 -12.67 14.98
N ASN A 205 3.51 -13.86 14.44
CA ASN A 205 4.84 -14.41 14.18
C ASN A 205 5.35 -14.19 12.75
N ASP A 206 4.64 -13.41 11.93
CA ASP A 206 5.03 -13.10 10.55
C ASP A 206 5.15 -11.59 10.32
N THR A 207 6.38 -11.07 10.34
CA THR A 207 6.67 -9.65 10.07
C THR A 207 6.46 -9.24 8.61
N ASN A 208 6.18 -10.18 7.71
CA ASN A 208 5.72 -9.90 6.35
C ASN A 208 4.19 -10.02 6.21
N GLY A 209 3.49 -10.32 7.30
CA GLY A 209 2.03 -10.40 7.37
C GLY A 209 1.33 -9.05 7.27
N ASP A 210 0.02 -9.05 7.50
CA ASP A 210 -0.79 -7.83 7.45
C ASP A 210 -0.41 -6.90 8.62
N ALA A 211 0.11 -5.71 8.30
CA ALA A 211 0.48 -4.72 9.29
C ALA A 211 -0.77 -4.10 9.94
N ILE A 212 -0.79 -4.08 11.27
CA ILE A 212 -1.81 -3.45 12.12
C ILE A 212 -1.12 -2.30 12.86
N GLU A 213 -1.30 -1.08 12.35
CA GLU A 213 -0.58 0.12 12.83
C GLU A 213 -1.51 1.06 13.63
N ALA A 214 -1.00 1.57 14.75
CA ALA A 214 -1.63 2.65 15.51
C ALA A 214 -0.69 3.85 15.57
N ASN A 215 -1.17 5.02 15.13
CA ASN A 215 -0.44 6.27 15.23
C ASN A 215 -1.05 7.14 16.34
N PHE A 216 -0.78 6.77 17.58
CA PHE A 216 -1.26 7.42 18.79
C PHE A 216 -1.01 8.92 18.78
N GLY A 217 0.22 9.31 18.42
CA GLY A 217 0.69 10.69 18.36
C GLY A 217 -0.04 11.59 17.37
N ASN A 218 -0.78 11.03 16.41
CA ASN A 218 -1.57 11.80 15.43
C ASN A 218 -3.07 11.71 15.70
N THR A 219 -3.47 10.86 16.63
CA THR A 219 -4.85 10.52 16.85
C THR A 219 -5.38 11.36 17.99
N VAL A 220 -6.24 12.32 17.65
CA VAL A 220 -7.07 12.98 18.66
C VAL A 220 -8.32 12.15 18.85
N TYR A 221 -8.48 11.61 20.06
CA TYR A 221 -9.56 10.69 20.36
C TYR A 221 -10.90 11.44 20.42
N ASP A 222 -11.86 10.97 19.61
CA ASP A 222 -13.18 11.58 19.46
C ASP A 222 -14.12 11.12 20.58
N TRP A 223 -13.80 11.53 21.82
CA TRP A 223 -14.54 11.15 23.03
C TRP A 223 -16.03 11.52 22.97
N ALA A 224 -16.39 12.57 22.24
CA ALA A 224 -17.77 13.05 22.11
C ALA A 224 -18.66 12.08 21.32
N ASN A 225 -18.08 11.28 20.41
CA ASN A 225 -18.80 10.32 19.58
C ASN A 225 -18.64 8.86 20.05
N MET A 226 -18.05 8.65 21.23
CA MET A 226 -17.98 7.32 21.85
C MET A 226 -19.26 7.06 22.66
N LYS A 227 -20.20 6.29 22.08
CA LYS A 227 -21.48 5.95 22.72
C LYS A 227 -21.28 4.98 23.87
N ASP A 228 -22.19 4.99 24.83
CA ASP A 228 -22.23 3.98 25.89
C ASP A 228 -22.59 2.58 25.34
N ASP A 229 -23.54 2.51 24.41
CA ASP A 229 -24.05 1.25 23.83
C ASP A 229 -24.14 1.33 22.30
N TYR A 230 -23.61 0.30 21.63
CA TYR A 230 -23.60 0.15 20.18
C TYR A 230 -24.46 -1.01 19.67
N ARG A 231 -25.28 -1.65 20.52
CA ARG A 231 -26.24 -2.68 20.08
C ARG A 231 -27.39 -2.12 19.24
N GLY A 232 -27.66 -0.81 19.37
CA GLY A 232 -28.64 -0.07 18.57
C GLY A 232 -28.03 0.60 17.34
N ASN A 233 -28.71 1.63 16.83
CA ASN A 233 -28.21 2.41 15.69
C ASN A 233 -27.04 3.31 16.10
N TYR A 234 -26.07 3.43 15.21
CA TYR A 234 -24.92 4.32 15.33
C TYR A 234 -24.51 4.84 13.95
N THR A 235 -23.90 6.01 13.92
CA THR A 235 -23.30 6.63 12.73
C THR A 235 -21.92 6.06 12.43
N ASP A 236 -21.43 6.28 11.21
CA ASP A 236 -20.07 5.90 10.85
C ASP A 236 -19.01 6.63 11.68
N GLN A 237 -19.28 7.87 12.10
CA GLN A 237 -18.39 8.64 12.96
C GLN A 237 -18.32 8.02 14.36
N GLU A 238 -19.46 7.69 14.97
CA GLU A 238 -19.50 7.02 16.27
C GLU A 238 -18.82 5.64 16.22
N ALA A 239 -19.01 4.89 15.13
CA ALA A 239 -18.34 3.60 14.94
C ALA A 239 -16.82 3.74 14.78
N ASN A 240 -16.35 4.74 14.01
CA ASN A 240 -14.92 4.98 13.83
C ASN A 240 -14.27 5.46 15.13
N ALA A 241 -14.95 6.29 15.92
CA ALA A 241 -14.43 6.79 17.20
C ALA A 241 -14.04 5.64 18.14
N VAL A 242 -14.98 4.72 18.41
CA VAL A 242 -14.69 3.56 19.29
C VAL A 242 -13.73 2.57 18.64
N ALA A 243 -13.82 2.33 17.33
CA ALA A 243 -12.94 1.39 16.65
C ALA A 243 -11.48 1.85 16.62
N THR A 244 -11.23 3.17 16.50
CA THR A 244 -9.88 3.74 16.61
C THR A 244 -9.32 3.52 18.01
N LEU A 245 -10.11 3.79 19.07
CA LEU A 245 -9.66 3.56 20.44
C LEU A 245 -9.35 2.08 20.68
N MET A 246 -10.21 1.17 20.22
CA MET A 246 -10.03 -0.28 20.36
C MET A 246 -8.77 -0.78 19.65
N LEU A 247 -8.56 -0.39 18.39
CA LEU A 247 -7.35 -0.69 17.64
C LEU A 247 -6.10 -0.22 18.40
N HIS A 248 -6.13 1.02 18.90
CA HIS A 248 -5.00 1.60 19.62
C HIS A 248 -4.73 0.88 20.95
N CYS A 249 -5.77 0.53 21.72
CA CYS A 249 -5.60 -0.22 22.97
C CYS A 249 -5.04 -1.62 22.73
N GLY A 250 -5.42 -2.27 21.62
CA GLY A 250 -4.85 -3.56 21.22
C GLY A 250 -3.39 -3.43 20.80
N VAL A 251 -3.08 -2.50 19.90
CA VAL A 251 -1.69 -2.28 19.43
C VAL A 251 -0.76 -1.88 20.58
N ALA A 252 -1.21 -1.01 21.49
CA ALA A 252 -0.41 -0.61 22.65
C ALA A 252 -0.10 -1.77 23.60
N SER A 253 -0.97 -2.78 23.65
CA SER A 253 -0.84 -3.95 24.51
C SER A 253 -0.14 -5.13 23.85
N GLU A 254 0.53 -4.95 22.70
CA GLU A 254 1.17 -6.03 21.93
C GLU A 254 0.19 -7.17 21.56
N MET A 255 -1.05 -6.83 21.20
CA MET A 255 -2.12 -7.79 20.94
C MET A 255 -1.75 -8.83 19.88
N GLN A 256 -1.85 -10.10 20.26
CA GLN A 256 -1.84 -11.24 19.35
C GLN A 256 -3.24 -11.41 18.75
N TYR A 257 -3.49 -10.74 17.63
CA TYR A 257 -4.81 -10.75 17.00
C TYR A 257 -5.17 -12.11 16.40
N GLY A 258 -6.44 -12.47 16.51
CA GLY A 258 -7.04 -13.67 15.94
C GLY A 258 -8.52 -13.47 15.59
N GLY A 259 -9.06 -14.40 14.80
CA GLY A 259 -10.44 -14.36 14.33
C GLY A 259 -11.45 -14.75 15.43
N PRO A 260 -12.76 -14.77 15.09
CA PRO A 260 -13.82 -15.03 16.07
C PRO A 260 -13.71 -16.37 16.81
N ASN A 261 -13.09 -17.39 16.19
CA ASN A 261 -12.92 -18.71 16.77
C ASN A 261 -11.55 -18.92 17.43
N GLU A 262 -10.58 -18.05 17.13
CA GLU A 262 -9.23 -18.09 17.72
C GLU A 262 -9.10 -17.19 18.95
N GLY A 263 -9.81 -16.06 18.99
CA GLY A 263 -9.65 -15.04 20.03
C GLY A 263 -8.46 -14.11 19.77
N SER A 264 -8.41 -12.98 20.48
CA SER A 264 -7.25 -12.07 20.48
C SER A 264 -6.78 -11.88 21.92
N GLY A 265 -5.48 -12.05 22.16
CA GLY A 265 -4.89 -12.07 23.50
C GLY A 265 -3.70 -11.13 23.67
N ALA A 266 -3.52 -10.60 24.88
CA ALA A 266 -2.41 -9.73 25.27
C ALA A 266 -2.07 -9.98 26.74
N PHE A 267 -0.83 -9.70 27.14
CA PHE A 267 -0.43 -9.75 28.55
C PHE A 267 -0.70 -8.41 29.25
N MET A 268 -1.19 -8.46 30.49
CA MET A 268 -1.51 -7.25 31.27
C MET A 268 -0.29 -6.37 31.57
N LYS A 269 0.91 -6.99 31.68
CA LYS A 269 2.18 -6.25 31.80
C LYS A 269 2.44 -5.35 30.57
N ASP A 270 2.14 -5.85 29.38
CA ASP A 270 2.36 -5.14 28.11
C ASP A 270 1.29 -4.06 27.94
N CYS A 271 0.05 -4.30 28.43
CA CYS A 271 -0.96 -3.26 28.56
C CYS A 271 -0.52 -2.10 29.47
N ALA A 272 0.05 -2.38 30.64
CA ALA A 272 0.54 -1.34 31.54
C ALA A 272 1.69 -0.53 30.90
N GLU A 273 2.62 -1.20 30.22
CA GLU A 273 3.70 -0.54 29.47
C GLU A 273 3.16 0.29 28.31
N GLY A 274 2.20 -0.22 27.56
CA GLY A 274 1.54 0.50 26.48
C GLY A 274 0.80 1.74 26.94
N LEU A 275 0.15 1.69 28.10
CA LEU A 275 -0.53 2.84 28.71
C LEU A 275 0.47 3.95 29.12
N ARG A 276 1.62 3.58 29.69
CA ARG A 276 2.71 4.53 29.97
C ARG A 276 3.26 5.14 28.68
N THR A 277 3.61 4.29 27.72
CA THR A 277 4.39 4.66 26.54
C THR A 277 3.56 5.37 25.47
N TYR A 278 2.34 4.91 25.19
CA TYR A 278 1.54 5.39 24.06
C TYR A 278 0.35 6.27 24.46
N PHE A 279 -0.11 6.20 25.71
CA PHE A 279 -1.23 7.01 26.20
C PHE A 279 -0.85 8.02 27.29
N GLY A 280 0.36 7.92 27.86
CA GLY A 280 0.89 8.89 28.82
C GLY A 280 0.36 8.75 30.25
N PHE A 281 -0.07 7.56 30.65
CA PHE A 281 -0.41 7.25 32.05
C PHE A 281 0.84 6.81 32.81
N SER A 282 1.64 7.76 33.32
CA SER A 282 2.95 7.46 33.95
C SER A 282 2.87 6.50 35.12
N GLU A 283 1.79 6.57 35.89
CA GLU A 283 1.55 5.76 37.09
C GLU A 283 0.93 4.39 36.78
N ALA A 284 0.63 4.09 35.51
CA ALA A 284 0.05 2.80 35.16
C ALA A 284 1.00 1.68 35.60
N GLU A 285 0.50 0.67 36.30
CA GLU A 285 1.30 -0.38 36.92
C GLU A 285 0.56 -1.73 36.87
N HIS A 286 1.30 -2.82 36.59
CA HIS A 286 0.79 -4.19 36.61
C HIS A 286 1.10 -4.87 37.95
N LEU A 287 0.08 -5.42 38.61
CA LEU A 287 0.23 -6.19 39.85
C LEU A 287 -0.36 -7.59 39.69
N VAL A 288 0.28 -8.59 40.28
CA VAL A 288 -0.15 -10.01 40.24
C VAL A 288 -0.74 -10.42 41.59
N ARG A 289 -1.91 -11.07 41.59
CA ARG A 289 -2.65 -11.47 42.80
C ARG A 289 -1.85 -12.36 43.75
N ALA A 290 -1.00 -13.23 43.20
CA ALA A 290 -0.18 -14.20 43.94
C ALA A 290 0.80 -13.54 44.93
N ASP A 291 1.15 -12.27 44.69
CA ASP A 291 2.12 -11.54 45.52
C ASP A 291 1.47 -10.89 46.75
N TYR A 292 0.15 -10.98 46.90
CA TYR A 292 -0.62 -10.28 47.93
C TYR A 292 -1.52 -11.22 48.72
N SER A 293 -1.64 -10.97 50.03
CA SER A 293 -2.69 -11.62 50.82
C SER A 293 -4.10 -11.23 50.36
N SER A 294 -5.11 -11.98 50.79
CA SER A 294 -6.50 -11.69 50.43
C SER A 294 -6.92 -10.27 50.85
N ASN A 295 -6.50 -9.84 52.04
CA ASN A 295 -6.81 -8.53 52.60
C ASN A 295 -6.07 -7.40 51.86
N GLU A 296 -4.77 -7.54 51.59
CA GLU A 296 -3.99 -6.50 50.90
C GLU A 296 -4.54 -6.23 49.50
N TRP A 297 -4.87 -7.28 48.75
CA TRP A 297 -5.43 -7.12 47.41
C TRP A 297 -6.80 -6.46 47.41
N MET A 298 -7.69 -6.87 48.32
CA MET A 298 -9.00 -6.23 48.42
C MET A 298 -8.88 -4.79 48.91
N ASP A 299 -7.90 -4.47 49.76
CA ASP A 299 -7.60 -3.09 50.17
C ASP A 299 -7.16 -2.23 48.98
N ILE A 300 -6.34 -2.77 48.06
CA ILE A 300 -5.99 -2.11 46.78
C ILE A 300 -7.24 -1.87 45.94
N VAL A 301 -8.08 -2.88 45.75
CA VAL A 301 -9.33 -2.77 44.95
C VAL A 301 -10.27 -1.71 45.55
N PHE A 302 -10.49 -1.74 46.87
CA PHE A 302 -11.36 -0.76 47.53
C PHE A 302 -10.77 0.66 47.50
N GLY A 303 -9.45 0.80 47.64
CA GLY A 303 -8.76 2.09 47.61
C GLY A 303 -8.85 2.78 46.25
N GLU A 304 -8.59 2.05 45.16
CA GLU A 304 -8.67 2.58 43.79
C GLU A 304 -10.11 2.95 43.42
N LEU A 305 -11.06 2.06 43.68
CA LEU A 305 -12.48 2.32 43.41
C LEU A 305 -13.02 3.45 44.29
N SER A 306 -12.58 3.58 45.55
CA SER A 306 -12.91 4.72 46.42
C SER A 306 -12.44 6.05 45.83
N SER A 307 -11.29 6.03 45.17
CA SER A 307 -10.71 7.19 44.48
C SER A 307 -11.39 7.50 43.14
N GLY A 308 -12.34 6.66 42.71
CA GLY A 308 -13.04 6.82 41.46
C GLY A 308 -12.25 6.30 40.25
N HIS A 309 -11.35 5.35 40.47
CA HIS A 309 -10.50 4.75 39.44
C HIS A 309 -10.95 3.31 39.13
N PRO A 310 -11.63 3.07 37.99
CA PRO A 310 -11.91 1.73 37.52
C PRO A 310 -10.61 0.96 37.26
N LEU A 311 -10.59 -0.33 37.58
CA LEU A 311 -9.41 -1.19 37.42
C LEU A 311 -9.57 -2.14 36.24
N ILE A 312 -8.53 -2.24 35.41
CA ILE A 312 -8.44 -3.30 34.40
C ILE A 312 -7.97 -4.56 35.14
N TYR A 313 -8.74 -5.64 35.06
CA TYR A 313 -8.51 -6.88 35.81
C TYR A 313 -8.44 -8.07 34.87
N GLY A 314 -7.48 -8.95 35.08
CA GLY A 314 -7.26 -10.15 34.30
C GLY A 314 -7.42 -11.44 35.12
N GLY A 315 -7.71 -12.53 34.40
CA GLY A 315 -7.75 -13.88 34.94
C GLY A 315 -7.47 -14.90 33.84
N VAL A 316 -6.74 -15.97 34.14
CA VAL A 316 -6.41 -17.01 33.16
C VAL A 316 -7.16 -18.30 33.47
N SER A 317 -7.70 -18.94 32.42
CA SER A 317 -8.17 -20.32 32.51
C SER A 317 -7.02 -21.28 32.16
N PRO A 318 -6.55 -22.11 33.10
CA PRO A 318 -5.51 -23.10 32.84
C PRO A 318 -5.97 -24.11 31.77
N GLY A 319 -5.17 -24.24 30.73
CA GLY A 319 -5.35 -25.19 29.63
C GLY A 319 -4.49 -26.45 29.77
N SER A 320 -4.69 -27.42 28.87
CA SER A 320 -3.77 -28.55 28.71
C SER A 320 -2.58 -28.12 27.86
N MET A 321 -1.35 -28.25 28.35
CA MET A 321 -0.07 -28.00 27.63
C MET A 321 -0.11 -26.79 26.66
N GLY A 322 -0.10 -25.56 27.20
CA GLY A 322 0.21 -24.35 26.43
C GLY A 322 -0.98 -23.64 25.75
N GLN A 323 -2.22 -23.97 26.13
CA GLN A 323 -3.46 -23.36 25.62
C GLN A 323 -4.19 -22.61 26.75
N ASP A 324 -3.48 -21.72 27.44
CA ASP A 324 -4.07 -20.91 28.51
C ASP A 324 -4.91 -19.77 27.90
N ALA A 325 -6.20 -19.73 28.23
CA ALA A 325 -7.11 -18.70 27.72
C ALA A 325 -7.24 -17.57 28.75
N GLY A 326 -6.59 -16.44 28.48
CA GLY A 326 -6.67 -15.23 29.28
C GLY A 326 -7.98 -14.46 29.07
N HIS A 327 -8.48 -13.86 30.15
CA HIS A 327 -9.68 -13.01 30.19
C HIS A 327 -9.33 -11.68 30.83
N ALA A 328 -9.91 -10.59 30.35
CA ALA A 328 -9.77 -9.28 30.95
C ALA A 328 -11.11 -8.55 30.98
N PHE A 329 -11.36 -7.81 32.04
CA PHE A 329 -12.61 -7.11 32.34
C PHE A 329 -12.32 -5.90 33.25
N VAL A 330 -13.34 -5.12 33.59
CA VAL A 330 -13.19 -3.92 34.42
C VAL A 330 -13.90 -4.10 35.75
N LEU A 331 -13.21 -3.79 36.85
CA LEU A 331 -13.82 -3.58 38.16
C LEU A 331 -14.15 -2.09 38.29
N ASP A 332 -15.40 -1.75 38.58
CA ASP A 332 -15.85 -0.36 38.49
C ASP A 332 -16.80 0.07 39.62
N GLY A 333 -16.78 -0.63 40.75
CA GLY A 333 -17.54 -0.28 41.94
C GLY A 333 -17.55 -1.43 42.95
N TYR A 334 -18.11 -1.21 44.14
CA TYR A 334 -18.32 -2.26 45.13
C TYR A 334 -19.44 -1.90 46.10
N ASN A 335 -20.06 -2.90 46.72
CA ASN A 335 -21.10 -2.71 47.73
C ASN A 335 -20.59 -2.96 49.17
N LYS A 336 -21.44 -2.67 50.16
CA LYS A 336 -21.12 -2.81 51.60
C LYS A 336 -20.77 -4.23 52.04
N ASP A 337 -21.17 -5.23 51.25
CA ASP A 337 -20.89 -6.65 51.52
C ASP A 337 -19.61 -7.15 50.81
N GLY A 338 -18.89 -6.25 50.14
CA GLY A 338 -17.63 -6.54 49.46
C GLY A 338 -17.80 -7.28 48.14
N LEU A 339 -18.99 -7.24 47.51
CA LEU A 339 -19.11 -7.62 46.11
C LEU A 339 -18.66 -6.46 45.23
N VAL A 340 -17.97 -6.77 44.14
CA VAL A 340 -17.38 -5.79 43.22
C VAL A 340 -18.20 -5.76 41.93
N SER A 341 -18.51 -4.57 41.44
CA SER A 341 -19.14 -4.34 40.15
C SER A 341 -18.17 -4.71 39.04
N VAL A 342 -18.59 -5.58 38.12
CA VAL A 342 -17.78 -6.08 37.02
C VAL A 342 -18.45 -5.78 35.69
N ASN A 343 -17.69 -5.17 34.78
CA ASN A 343 -18.00 -5.04 33.38
C ASN A 343 -17.11 -5.99 32.56
N TRP A 344 -17.71 -7.04 32.00
CA TRP A 344 -16.98 -8.11 31.33
C TRP A 344 -16.48 -7.78 29.91
N GLY A 345 -16.85 -6.62 29.36
CA GLY A 345 -16.51 -6.27 27.97
C GLY A 345 -17.18 -7.20 26.94
N TRP A 346 -18.41 -7.64 27.24
CA TRP A 346 -19.20 -8.54 26.38
C TRP A 346 -20.60 -7.98 26.14
N ASN A 347 -20.68 -6.74 25.64
CA ASN A 347 -21.94 -6.06 25.28
C ASN A 347 -22.94 -5.91 26.45
N GLY A 348 -22.42 -5.79 27.69
CA GLY A 348 -23.21 -5.68 28.90
C GLY A 348 -23.85 -6.98 29.39
N GLU A 349 -23.60 -8.10 28.70
CA GLU A 349 -24.08 -9.41 29.14
C GLU A 349 -23.53 -9.73 30.52
N VAL A 350 -24.42 -10.16 31.41
CA VAL A 350 -24.11 -10.60 32.77
C VAL A 350 -23.24 -9.62 33.60
N ASN A 351 -23.18 -8.33 33.26
CA ASN A 351 -22.57 -7.31 34.12
C ASN A 351 -23.31 -7.24 35.46
N GLY A 352 -22.59 -7.06 36.57
CA GLY A 352 -23.20 -7.16 37.89
C GLY A 352 -22.17 -7.13 39.01
N TYR A 353 -22.63 -7.42 40.24
CA TYR A 353 -21.80 -7.45 41.43
C TYR A 353 -21.38 -8.89 41.74
N TYR A 354 -20.09 -9.14 41.88
CA TYR A 354 -19.50 -10.47 42.03
C TYR A 354 -18.48 -10.54 43.16
N LYS A 355 -18.37 -11.72 43.78
CA LYS A 355 -17.34 -12.03 44.79
C LYS A 355 -16.01 -12.32 44.11
N ILE A 356 -14.96 -11.55 44.44
CA ILE A 356 -13.57 -11.79 44.01
C ILE A 356 -12.61 -12.00 45.20
N ASP A 357 -13.03 -11.60 46.41
CA ASP A 357 -12.33 -11.81 47.68
C ASP A 357 -12.09 -13.30 47.98
N LEU A 358 -12.96 -14.17 47.49
CA LEU A 358 -12.88 -15.62 47.69
C LEU A 358 -11.83 -16.31 46.80
N LEU A 359 -11.36 -15.64 45.74
CA LEU A 359 -10.54 -16.24 44.68
C LEU A 359 -9.05 -16.24 45.06
N ASN A 360 -8.72 -16.90 46.17
CA ASN A 360 -7.34 -17.02 46.63
C ASN A 360 -6.50 -17.87 45.64
N PRO A 361 -5.28 -17.44 45.26
CA PRO A 361 -4.44 -18.16 44.32
C PRO A 361 -4.19 -19.61 44.74
N GLY A 362 -4.49 -20.53 43.82
CA GLY A 362 -4.19 -21.95 43.96
C GLY A 362 -2.79 -22.32 43.47
N THR A 363 -2.60 -23.57 43.09
CA THR A 363 -1.37 -24.01 42.39
C THR A 363 -1.37 -23.51 40.95
N MET A 364 -0.25 -23.60 40.23
CA MET A 364 -0.10 -23.09 38.84
C MET A 364 -1.16 -23.53 37.81
N TYR A 365 -1.95 -24.58 38.10
CA TYR A 365 -3.01 -25.11 37.23
C TYR A 365 -4.42 -24.79 37.75
N SER A 366 -4.53 -23.89 38.72
CA SER A 366 -5.80 -23.45 39.33
C SER A 366 -6.41 -22.31 38.52
N PHE A 367 -7.75 -22.28 38.43
CA PHE A 367 -8.47 -21.16 37.81
C PHE A 367 -8.29 -19.84 38.58
N THR A 368 -7.77 -19.87 39.83
CA THR A 368 -7.48 -18.68 40.63
C THR A 368 -6.01 -18.25 40.61
N ALA A 369 -5.10 -19.02 39.99
CA ALA A 369 -3.66 -18.81 40.09
C ALA A 369 -3.20 -17.48 39.47
N ASP A 370 -3.59 -17.26 38.22
CA ASP A 370 -3.10 -16.14 37.41
C ASP A 370 -4.19 -15.08 37.30
N GLN A 371 -4.30 -14.27 38.36
CA GLN A 371 -5.10 -13.06 38.41
C GLN A 371 -4.19 -11.85 38.52
N ASP A 372 -4.55 -10.75 37.88
CA ASP A 372 -3.75 -9.54 37.87
C ASP A 372 -4.60 -8.28 37.65
N ILE A 373 -4.01 -7.11 37.97
CA ILE A 373 -4.59 -5.81 37.69
C ILE A 373 -3.62 -4.88 36.98
N VAL A 374 -4.16 -3.96 36.20
CA VAL A 374 -3.49 -2.71 35.86
C VAL A 374 -4.16 -1.57 36.63
N ARG A 375 -3.41 -0.94 37.53
CA ARG A 375 -3.83 0.24 38.34
C ARG A 375 -3.11 1.50 37.88
N GLY A 376 -3.39 2.65 38.52
CA GLY A 376 -2.75 3.93 38.17
C GLY A 376 -3.19 4.51 36.82
N VAL A 377 -4.31 4.02 36.29
CA VAL A 377 -4.90 4.49 35.04
C VAL A 377 -5.96 5.53 35.38
N HIS A 378 -5.54 6.79 35.46
CA HIS A 378 -6.44 7.91 35.71
C HIS A 378 -5.93 9.17 35.02
N GLY A 379 -6.85 10.02 34.57
CA GLY A 379 -6.55 11.27 33.90
C GLY A 379 -7.71 12.25 34.01
N THR A 380 -7.43 13.53 33.87
CA THR A 380 -8.48 14.56 33.81
C THR A 380 -8.67 15.02 32.38
N VAL A 381 -9.91 15.35 32.02
CA VAL A 381 -10.21 15.94 30.71
C VAL A 381 -9.37 17.20 30.53
N LYS A 382 -8.65 17.26 29.42
CA LYS A 382 -7.75 18.36 29.12
C LYS A 382 -8.53 19.53 28.53
N ASN A 383 -8.72 20.59 29.32
CA ASN A 383 -9.33 21.83 28.87
C ASN A 383 -8.28 22.73 28.22
N LEU A 384 -8.33 22.84 26.89
CA LEU A 384 -7.41 23.68 26.15
C LEU A 384 -7.80 25.15 26.22
N THR A 385 -6.80 26.02 26.29
CA THR A 385 -6.94 27.48 26.35
C THR A 385 -6.36 28.15 25.11
N ASN A 386 -6.88 29.34 24.82
CA ASN A 386 -6.37 30.22 23.77
C ASN A 386 -5.48 31.29 24.43
N ARG A 387 -4.28 31.53 23.89
CA ARG A 387 -3.32 32.49 24.44
C ARG A 387 -2.77 33.41 23.36
N THR A 388 -2.64 34.69 23.68
CA THR A 388 -1.93 35.68 22.85
C THR A 388 -0.73 36.20 23.62
N VAL A 389 0.44 36.20 23.00
CA VAL A 389 1.69 36.67 23.60
C VAL A 389 2.39 37.63 22.65
N ARG A 390 2.84 38.76 23.19
CA ARG A 390 3.76 39.69 22.52
C ARG A 390 5.12 39.55 23.18
N LEU A 391 6.11 39.05 22.42
CA LEU A 391 7.45 38.90 22.93
C LEU A 391 8.18 40.26 22.94
N PRO A 392 8.85 40.62 24.05
CA PRO A 392 9.63 41.85 24.13
C PRO A 392 10.91 41.79 23.29
N GLU A 393 11.49 40.60 23.16
CA GLU A 393 12.66 40.30 22.34
C GLU A 393 12.61 38.81 21.90
N ALA A 394 13.45 38.42 20.94
CA ALA A 394 13.47 37.03 20.47
C ALA A 394 14.17 36.09 21.46
N GLY A 395 13.61 34.89 21.65
CA GLY A 395 14.17 33.80 22.45
C GLY A 395 13.62 33.66 23.87
N VAL A 396 12.66 34.51 24.27
CA VAL A 396 12.11 34.59 25.64
C VAL A 396 10.70 34.01 25.77
N LEU A 397 10.22 33.25 24.78
CA LEU A 397 8.91 32.59 24.87
C LEU A 397 8.82 31.62 26.05
N ALA A 398 9.94 30.99 26.42
CA ALA A 398 10.01 30.09 27.59
C ALA A 398 9.66 30.81 28.90
N ASP A 399 10.03 32.09 29.04
CA ASP A 399 9.74 32.93 30.20
C ASP A 399 8.28 33.43 30.16
N SER A 400 7.77 33.71 28.96
CA SER A 400 6.40 34.18 28.75
C SER A 400 5.33 33.09 28.89
N ILE A 401 5.72 31.82 28.67
CA ILE A 401 4.90 30.63 28.84
C ILE A 401 5.72 29.59 29.64
N PRO A 402 5.62 29.62 30.97
CA PRO A 402 6.25 28.62 31.83
C PRO A 402 5.77 27.19 31.52
N ALA A 403 6.60 26.19 31.86
CA ALA A 403 6.43 24.80 31.43
C ALA A 403 5.10 24.15 31.85
N ASP A 404 4.60 24.47 33.04
CA ASP A 404 3.32 23.99 33.59
C ASP A 404 2.10 24.47 32.78
N MET A 405 2.21 25.60 32.08
CA MET A 405 1.14 26.12 31.22
C MET A 405 1.12 25.51 29.82
N ARG A 406 2.29 25.12 29.28
CA ARG A 406 2.49 24.74 27.87
C ARG A 406 1.59 23.60 27.42
N GLY A 407 1.36 22.63 28.30
CA GLY A 407 0.52 21.48 28.01
C GLY A 407 -0.90 21.87 27.62
N ASN A 408 -1.47 22.92 28.23
CA ASN A 408 -2.90 23.25 28.16
C ASN A 408 -3.24 24.32 27.12
N ILE A 409 -2.29 24.72 26.27
CA ILE A 409 -2.53 25.69 25.21
C ILE A 409 -2.94 24.95 23.94
N GLY A 410 -4.15 25.23 23.46
CA GLY A 410 -4.66 24.71 22.18
C GLY A 410 -4.43 25.68 21.03
N GLU A 411 -4.54 26.97 21.30
CA GLU A 411 -4.34 28.04 20.33
C GLU A 411 -3.33 29.06 20.86
N LEU A 412 -2.35 29.41 20.04
CA LEU A 412 -1.34 30.41 20.38
C LEU A 412 -1.22 31.46 19.29
N THR A 413 -1.40 32.73 19.65
CA THR A 413 -1.06 33.88 18.80
C THR A 413 0.23 34.51 19.32
N LEU A 414 1.25 34.60 18.47
CA LEU A 414 2.53 35.24 18.79
C LEU A 414 2.75 36.49 17.96
N THR A 415 3.28 37.54 18.60
CA THR A 415 3.72 38.78 17.96
C THR A 415 5.07 39.22 18.52
N GLY A 416 5.82 40.02 17.77
CA GLY A 416 7.21 40.39 18.09
C GLY A 416 8.23 39.52 17.39
N GLU A 417 9.52 39.68 17.71
CA GLU A 417 10.59 38.89 17.10
C GLU A 417 10.66 37.49 17.73
N ILE A 418 10.86 36.45 16.90
CA ILE A 418 11.03 35.05 17.31
C ILE A 418 12.26 34.43 16.67
N ASN A 419 12.94 33.53 17.39
CA ASN A 419 14.13 32.83 16.90
C ASN A 419 14.11 31.34 17.28
N GLY A 420 15.25 30.64 17.10
CA GLY A 420 15.35 29.21 17.34
C GLY A 420 14.95 28.78 18.75
N ALA A 421 15.19 29.60 19.78
CA ALA A 421 14.81 29.26 21.16
C ALA A 421 13.28 29.28 21.33
N ASP A 422 12.58 30.22 20.71
CA ASP A 422 11.11 30.26 20.74
C ASP A 422 10.50 29.08 19.98
N PHE A 423 11.08 28.73 18.82
CA PHE A 423 10.63 27.56 18.06
C PHE A 423 10.79 26.25 18.84
N ARG A 424 11.77 26.11 19.74
CA ARG A 424 11.83 24.94 20.65
C ARG A 424 10.57 24.84 21.52
N VAL A 425 10.14 25.97 22.09
CA VAL A 425 8.95 26.02 22.96
C VAL A 425 7.67 25.82 22.15
N ILE A 426 7.59 26.39 20.95
CA ILE A 426 6.46 26.17 20.03
C ILE A 426 6.36 24.69 19.65
N ARG A 427 7.48 24.06 19.28
CA ARG A 427 7.53 22.62 18.97
C ARG A 427 7.09 21.80 20.17
N GLU A 428 7.56 22.13 21.37
CA GLU A 428 7.20 21.44 22.62
C GLU A 428 5.68 21.51 22.84
N MET A 429 5.08 22.68 22.69
CA MET A 429 3.62 22.85 22.75
C MET A 429 2.91 22.14 21.59
N ALA A 430 3.56 21.99 20.44
CA ALA A 430 3.04 21.27 19.27
C ALA A 430 3.33 19.74 19.28
N GLY A 431 3.84 19.21 20.40
CA GLY A 431 4.01 17.78 20.61
C GLY A 431 5.41 17.22 20.39
N ARG A 432 6.44 18.06 20.20
CA ARG A 432 7.83 17.61 19.98
C ARG A 432 8.86 18.47 20.71
N ASP A 433 9.75 17.85 21.47
CA ASP A 433 10.85 18.58 22.10
C ASP A 433 12.04 18.80 21.14
N TYR A 434 13.13 19.38 21.67
CA TYR A 434 14.39 19.62 20.95
C TYR A 434 15.06 18.32 20.46
N GLU A 435 14.91 17.22 21.21
CA GLU A 435 15.44 15.90 20.87
C GLU A 435 14.58 15.19 19.81
N GLY A 436 13.41 15.76 19.46
CA GLY A 436 12.44 15.15 18.57
C GLY A 436 11.55 14.10 19.26
N LYS A 437 11.61 14.00 20.59
CA LYS A 437 10.75 13.13 21.38
C LYS A 437 9.36 13.74 21.51
N PHE A 438 8.38 12.87 21.73
CA PHE A 438 7.00 13.29 21.94
C PHE A 438 6.85 14.06 23.26
N THR A 439 5.97 15.05 23.26
CA THR A 439 5.55 15.79 24.45
C THR A 439 4.04 15.73 24.59
N GLN A 440 3.53 16.12 25.76
CA GLN A 440 2.09 16.31 26.00
C GLN A 440 1.53 17.61 25.39
N GLY A 441 2.27 18.25 24.49
CA GLY A 441 1.82 19.44 23.77
C GLY A 441 0.53 19.21 23.00
N SER A 442 -0.40 20.17 23.06
CA SER A 442 -1.72 20.12 22.44
C SER A 442 -2.03 21.33 21.55
N LEU A 443 -1.01 22.12 21.20
CA LEU A 443 -1.14 23.28 20.32
C LEU A 443 -1.57 22.81 18.93
N TYR A 444 -2.81 23.11 18.57
CA TYR A 444 -3.39 22.74 17.28
C TYR A 444 -3.56 23.92 16.34
N MET A 445 -3.54 25.15 16.86
CA MET A 445 -3.51 26.36 16.05
C MET A 445 -2.39 27.28 16.50
N LEU A 446 -1.51 27.64 15.56
CA LEU A 446 -0.47 28.63 15.77
C LEU A 446 -0.70 29.82 14.84
N ASN A 447 -0.77 31.02 15.38
CA ASN A 447 -0.90 32.26 14.63
C ASN A 447 0.37 33.10 14.78
N LEU A 448 1.14 33.21 13.69
CA LEU A 448 2.40 33.98 13.63
C LEU A 448 2.25 35.28 12.84
N LYS A 449 1.03 35.73 12.50
CA LYS A 449 0.81 36.87 11.60
C LYS A 449 1.64 38.11 11.97
N GLY A 450 1.61 38.50 13.24
CA GLY A 450 2.36 39.65 13.76
C GLY A 450 3.74 39.31 14.33
N ALA A 451 4.25 38.09 14.11
CA ALA A 451 5.59 37.70 14.49
C ALA A 451 6.59 38.00 13.35
N LYS A 452 7.85 38.22 13.70
CA LYS A 452 8.96 38.36 12.74
C LYS A 452 10.03 37.33 13.08
N ILE A 453 10.37 36.47 12.12
CA ILE A 453 11.42 35.47 12.33
C ILE A 453 12.77 36.15 12.16
N VAL A 454 13.65 36.00 13.15
CA VAL A 454 15.01 36.54 13.14
C VAL A 454 16.04 35.43 13.38
N SER A 455 17.27 35.66 12.90
CA SER A 455 18.41 34.80 13.19
C SER A 455 18.75 34.74 14.69
N GLY A 456 19.23 33.58 15.16
CA GLY A 456 19.67 33.39 16.55
C GLY A 456 18.88 32.33 17.34
N GLY A 457 19.05 32.30 18.65
CA GLY A 457 18.36 31.35 19.54
C GLY A 457 18.90 29.90 19.53
N GLY A 458 19.94 29.62 18.74
CA GLY A 458 20.50 28.28 18.59
C GLY A 458 19.59 27.32 17.84
N ALA A 459 19.96 26.03 17.80
CA ALA A 459 19.22 25.05 17.01
C ALA A 459 17.85 24.70 17.60
N TYR A 460 16.75 24.70 16.85
CA TYR A 460 15.43 24.31 17.37
C TYR A 460 15.16 22.80 17.33
N LEU A 461 16.00 22.05 16.62
CA LEU A 461 15.96 20.60 16.50
C LEU A 461 17.40 20.08 16.53
N LYS A 462 17.65 19.06 17.36
CA LYS A 462 18.98 18.45 17.49
C LYS A 462 19.48 17.83 16.19
N ASP A 463 18.59 17.15 15.48
CA ASP A 463 18.91 16.53 14.20
C ASP A 463 19.18 17.58 13.12
N GLY A 464 20.43 17.72 12.71
CA GLY A 464 20.88 18.66 11.67
C GLY A 464 21.37 20.02 12.17
N ASN A 465 21.37 20.29 13.48
CA ASN A 465 21.79 21.58 14.07
C ASN A 465 21.10 22.80 13.40
N LEU A 466 19.78 22.69 13.18
CA LEU A 466 19.03 23.61 12.35
C LEU A 466 18.65 24.89 13.10
N THR A 467 18.96 26.05 12.53
CA THR A 467 18.81 27.38 13.14
C THR A 467 17.86 28.29 12.34
N THR A 468 17.43 29.41 12.92
CA THR A 468 16.61 30.40 12.22
C THR A 468 17.46 31.40 11.44
N SER A 469 16.86 31.97 10.40
CA SER A 469 17.36 33.11 9.64
C SER A 469 16.22 34.11 9.43
N ASP A 470 16.56 35.36 9.13
CA ASP A 470 15.59 36.45 9.02
C ASP A 470 14.52 36.14 7.95
N ASP A 471 13.25 36.38 8.30
CA ASP A 471 12.08 36.25 7.42
C ASP A 471 11.92 34.87 6.73
N ASN A 472 12.53 33.82 7.30
CA ASN A 472 12.51 32.46 6.75
C ASN A 472 11.73 31.50 7.64
N LEU A 473 10.85 30.68 7.06
CA LEU A 473 10.39 29.45 7.71
C LEU A 473 11.45 28.35 7.56
N PRO A 474 12.16 27.99 8.64
CA PRO A 474 13.36 27.17 8.54
C PRO A 474 13.07 25.70 8.22
N GLU A 475 14.12 25.01 7.78
CA GLU A 475 14.07 23.58 7.43
C GLU A 475 13.48 22.79 8.60
N ARG A 476 12.47 21.94 8.35
CA ARG A 476 11.97 21.02 9.40
C ARG A 476 11.57 21.70 10.72
N VAL A 477 11.27 23.00 10.74
CA VAL A 477 10.97 23.75 11.98
C VAL A 477 9.74 23.21 12.72
N PHE A 478 8.79 22.60 12.00
CA PHE A 478 7.65 21.89 12.57
C PHE A 478 7.74 20.37 12.39
N TYR A 479 8.92 19.81 12.11
CA TYR A 479 9.09 18.38 11.88
C TYR A 479 8.43 17.53 12.97
N ASN A 480 7.50 16.67 12.56
CA ASN A 480 6.71 15.78 13.42
C ASN A 480 5.78 16.49 14.44
N CYS A 481 5.51 17.79 14.31
CA CYS A 481 4.59 18.55 15.18
C CYS A 481 3.12 18.23 14.85
N ASN A 482 2.70 17.02 15.20
CA ASN A 482 1.44 16.42 14.75
C ASN A 482 0.17 17.01 15.35
N SER A 483 0.26 17.87 16.37
CA SER A 483 -0.94 18.50 16.92
C SER A 483 -1.40 19.66 16.06
N LEU A 484 -0.48 20.32 15.34
CA LEU A 484 -0.78 21.45 14.48
C LEU A 484 -1.75 21.04 13.37
N ARG A 485 -2.91 21.70 13.33
CA ARG A 485 -3.96 21.57 12.32
C ARG A 485 -4.04 22.82 11.46
N LYS A 486 -3.76 23.97 12.07
CA LYS A 486 -3.83 25.30 11.46
C LYS A 486 -2.59 26.12 11.79
N LEU A 487 -2.02 26.77 10.78
CA LEU A 487 -0.93 27.74 10.93
C LEU A 487 -1.28 29.03 10.19
N VAL A 488 -1.12 30.18 10.83
CA VAL A 488 -1.16 31.50 10.18
C VAL A 488 0.27 31.99 10.01
N LEU A 489 0.69 32.23 8.78
CA LEU A 489 2.07 32.64 8.45
C LEU A 489 2.37 34.11 8.83
N PRO A 490 3.64 34.47 9.06
CA PRO A 490 4.05 35.87 9.28
C PRO A 490 3.78 36.81 8.09
N ASP A 491 3.42 38.08 8.35
CA ASP A 491 3.20 39.10 7.30
C ASP A 491 4.45 39.39 6.45
N GLY A 492 5.65 39.21 7.03
CA GLY A 492 6.94 39.50 6.38
C GLY A 492 7.65 38.28 5.79
N LEU A 493 7.00 37.12 5.68
CA LEU A 493 7.66 35.88 5.26
C LEU A 493 8.23 35.99 3.84
N LYS A 494 9.55 35.83 3.71
CA LYS A 494 10.28 35.87 2.43
C LYS A 494 10.61 34.48 1.92
N THR A 495 11.06 33.58 2.78
CA THR A 495 11.51 32.26 2.31
C THR A 495 10.90 31.11 3.09
N ILE A 496 10.85 29.94 2.45
CA ILE A 496 10.51 28.66 3.07
C ILE A 496 11.59 27.64 2.72
N SER A 497 11.93 26.78 3.67
CA SER A 497 12.99 25.79 3.52
C SER A 497 12.43 24.37 3.38
N ASP A 498 13.30 23.44 2.99
CA ASP A 498 12.98 22.03 2.78
C ASP A 498 12.23 21.42 3.98
N GLY A 499 11.18 20.66 3.69
CA GLY A 499 10.49 19.91 4.73
C GLY A 499 9.91 20.72 5.88
N THR A 500 9.64 22.02 5.71
CA THR A 500 9.11 22.90 6.79
C THR A 500 7.94 22.26 7.55
N PHE A 501 7.03 21.60 6.83
CA PHE A 501 5.84 20.92 7.38
C PHE A 501 5.94 19.38 7.40
N ALA A 502 7.15 18.84 7.22
CA ALA A 502 7.36 17.40 7.13
C ALA A 502 6.81 16.68 8.36
N PHE A 503 5.98 15.66 8.12
CA PHE A 503 5.27 14.92 9.14
C PHE A 503 4.39 15.77 10.06
N CYS A 504 3.91 16.95 9.68
CA CYS A 504 2.80 17.62 10.36
C CYS A 504 1.47 16.99 9.91
N ARG A 505 1.22 15.72 10.28
CA ARG A 505 0.21 14.90 9.58
C ARG A 505 -1.24 15.40 9.73
N ALA A 506 -1.53 16.20 10.75
CA ALA A 506 -2.84 16.82 10.97
C ALA A 506 -2.98 18.23 10.35
N LEU A 507 -1.88 18.82 9.88
CA LEU A 507 -1.85 20.18 9.34
C LEU A 507 -2.55 20.20 7.99
N SER A 508 -3.70 20.86 7.95
CA SER A 508 -4.59 20.90 6.77
C SER A 508 -4.98 22.32 6.39
N THR A 509 -4.64 23.32 7.21
CA THR A 509 -4.95 24.72 6.96
C THR A 509 -3.72 25.60 7.15
N ILE A 510 -3.35 26.35 6.12
CA ILE A 510 -2.38 27.45 6.19
C ILE A 510 -3.08 28.74 5.78
N GLU A 511 -2.94 29.80 6.58
CA GLU A 511 -3.49 31.12 6.31
C GLU A 511 -2.39 32.18 6.23
N ASN A 512 -2.74 33.37 5.73
CA ASN A 512 -1.83 34.50 5.54
C ASN A 512 -0.64 34.21 4.61
N ILE A 513 -0.89 33.42 3.56
CA ILE A 513 0.10 33.16 2.52
C ILE A 513 0.27 34.41 1.65
N PRO A 514 1.52 34.90 1.40
CA PRO A 514 1.74 36.03 0.52
C PRO A 514 1.14 35.80 -0.87
N ALA A 515 0.26 36.70 -1.34
CA ALA A 515 -0.51 36.52 -2.57
C ALA A 515 0.36 36.26 -3.82
N ASN A 516 1.58 36.82 -3.86
CA ASN A 516 2.54 36.67 -4.96
C ASN A 516 3.68 35.67 -4.64
N GLY A 517 3.55 34.92 -3.55
CA GLY A 517 4.63 34.13 -2.96
C GLY A 517 5.73 34.99 -2.32
N GLY A 518 6.72 34.33 -1.71
CA GLY A 518 7.92 34.96 -1.18
C GLY A 518 9.03 35.11 -2.22
N ASP A 519 10.25 35.31 -1.75
CA ASP A 519 11.47 35.46 -2.55
C ASP A 519 11.84 34.13 -3.25
N ASN A 520 11.76 33.00 -2.54
CA ASN A 520 12.13 31.69 -3.09
C ASN A 520 10.94 30.78 -3.44
N PHE A 521 9.70 31.17 -3.10
CA PHE A 521 8.55 30.29 -3.24
C PHE A 521 7.32 30.96 -3.86
N VAL A 522 6.46 30.13 -4.45
CA VAL A 522 5.05 30.42 -4.71
C VAL A 522 4.20 29.30 -4.13
N TYR A 523 2.97 29.61 -3.75
CA TYR A 523 2.03 28.63 -3.22
C TYR A 523 1.00 28.22 -4.29
N ASN A 524 0.70 26.93 -4.38
CA ASN A 524 -0.32 26.39 -5.27
C ASN A 524 -0.98 25.16 -4.62
N ASP A 525 -2.24 25.29 -4.21
CA ASP A 525 -3.10 24.20 -3.72
C ASP A 525 -2.41 23.20 -2.78
N GLY A 526 -1.87 23.71 -1.67
CA GLY A 526 -1.19 22.89 -0.66
C GLY A 526 0.30 22.63 -0.92
N LEU A 527 0.86 23.12 -2.03
CA LEU A 527 2.28 23.00 -2.37
C LEU A 527 3.00 24.35 -2.29
N PHE A 528 4.20 24.34 -1.72
CA PHE A 528 5.18 25.41 -1.83
C PHE A 528 6.18 25.01 -2.91
N LEU A 529 6.13 25.72 -4.04
CA LEU A 529 6.98 25.50 -5.21
C LEU A 529 8.08 26.56 -5.25
N SER A 530 9.20 26.28 -5.92
CA SER A 530 10.21 27.28 -6.21
C SER A 530 9.65 28.47 -6.99
N LYS A 531 10.31 29.64 -6.92
CA LYS A 531 9.82 30.88 -7.55
C LYS A 531 9.62 30.76 -9.07
N ASN A 532 10.49 30.02 -9.74
CA ASN A 532 10.43 29.66 -11.16
C ASN A 532 9.53 28.44 -11.45
N ARG A 533 8.87 27.87 -10.44
CA ARG A 533 7.90 26.77 -10.53
C ARG A 533 8.48 25.48 -11.14
N ASN A 534 9.76 25.20 -10.89
CA ASN A 534 10.45 24.00 -11.38
C ASN A 534 10.87 23.01 -10.27
N GLU A 535 10.64 23.34 -8.98
CA GLU A 535 10.90 22.44 -7.84
C GLU A 535 9.75 22.47 -6.80
N ILE A 536 9.49 21.35 -6.12
CA ILE A 536 8.59 21.28 -4.96
C ILE A 536 9.43 21.37 -3.68
N ILE A 537 9.28 22.43 -2.90
CA ILE A 537 10.04 22.70 -1.67
C ILE A 537 9.39 22.02 -0.46
N SER A 538 8.07 22.18 -0.30
CA SER A 538 7.31 21.62 0.83
C SER A 538 5.83 21.50 0.49
N ALA A 539 5.08 20.74 1.28
CA ALA A 539 3.64 20.56 1.13
C ALA A 539 2.92 20.59 2.47
N VAL A 540 1.64 20.94 2.43
CA VAL A 540 0.72 20.89 3.56
C VAL A 540 0.16 19.46 3.67
N PRO A 541 0.59 18.63 4.64
CA PRO A 541 0.38 17.18 4.55
C PRO A 541 -1.08 16.72 4.55
N GLY A 542 -1.95 17.42 5.26
CA GLY A 542 -3.38 17.10 5.36
C GLY A 542 -4.21 17.51 4.14
N MET A 543 -3.64 18.21 3.15
CA MET A 543 -4.37 18.69 1.96
C MET A 543 -4.26 17.75 0.75
N LEU A 544 -3.21 16.94 0.66
CA LEU A 544 -2.93 16.16 -0.55
C LEU A 544 -3.64 14.81 -0.54
N LYS A 545 -4.44 14.56 -1.58
CA LYS A 545 -5.10 13.26 -1.85
C LYS A 545 -4.55 12.58 -3.11
N ASP A 546 -4.42 13.35 -4.18
CA ASP A 546 -3.79 12.97 -5.43
C ASP A 546 -2.89 14.13 -5.86
N LEU A 547 -1.75 13.83 -6.48
CA LEU A 547 -0.83 14.85 -6.98
C LEU A 547 -0.42 14.56 -8.42
N VAL A 548 -0.77 15.46 -9.34
CA VAL A 548 -0.21 15.47 -10.70
C VAL A 548 0.85 16.55 -10.74
N VAL A 549 2.11 16.13 -10.78
CA VAL A 549 3.24 17.04 -10.84
C VAL A 549 3.34 17.63 -12.27
N PRO A 550 3.30 18.96 -12.44
CA PRO A 550 3.31 19.60 -13.77
C PRO A 550 4.59 19.33 -14.57
N GLU A 551 4.50 19.39 -15.91
CA GLU A 551 5.70 19.42 -16.76
C GLU A 551 6.56 20.67 -16.49
N GLY A 552 7.86 20.55 -16.70
CA GLY A 552 8.90 21.53 -16.36
C GLY A 552 9.48 21.35 -14.96
N MET A 553 8.86 20.51 -14.12
CA MET A 553 9.29 20.21 -12.76
C MET A 553 10.48 19.25 -12.76
N THR A 554 11.59 19.65 -12.14
CA THR A 554 12.86 18.92 -12.16
C THR A 554 13.17 18.20 -10.86
N ALA A 555 12.69 18.70 -9.72
CA ALA A 555 12.97 18.07 -8.43
C ALA A 555 11.83 18.15 -7.40
N ILE A 556 11.80 17.16 -6.51
CA ILE A 556 11.07 17.18 -5.23
C ILE A 556 12.13 17.25 -4.13
N HIS A 557 12.09 18.28 -3.28
CA HIS A 557 13.09 18.53 -2.24
C HIS A 557 13.06 17.51 -1.11
N ASP A 558 14.05 17.62 -0.22
CA ASP A 558 14.14 16.80 0.97
C ASP A 558 12.89 16.99 1.85
N TYR A 559 12.28 15.88 2.24
CA TYR A 559 11.05 15.79 3.03
C TYR A 559 9.83 16.55 2.48
N ALA A 560 9.84 16.98 1.20
CA ALA A 560 8.86 17.92 0.68
C ALA A 560 7.40 17.42 0.79
N LEU A 561 7.15 16.13 0.58
CA LEU A 561 5.85 15.47 0.72
C LEU A 561 5.80 14.55 1.95
N ALA A 562 6.76 14.63 2.86
CA ALA A 562 6.83 13.73 4.01
C ALA A 562 5.62 13.89 4.94
N GLY A 563 4.97 12.77 5.26
CA GLY A 563 3.80 12.69 6.13
C GLY A 563 2.47 13.06 5.47
N CYS A 564 2.41 13.17 4.14
CA CYS A 564 1.16 13.37 3.39
C CYS A 564 0.31 12.08 3.43
N ILE A 565 -0.31 11.79 4.58
CA ILE A 565 -1.01 10.52 4.84
C ILE A 565 -2.21 10.27 3.93
N GLY A 566 -2.80 11.34 3.39
CA GLY A 566 -3.92 11.27 2.46
C GLY A 566 -3.52 10.99 1.01
N LEU A 567 -2.24 11.15 0.66
CA LEU A 567 -1.75 11.06 -0.72
C LEU A 567 -1.81 9.61 -1.21
N LYS A 568 -2.76 9.31 -2.09
CA LYS A 568 -3.01 7.98 -2.66
C LYS A 568 -2.22 7.74 -3.95
N ARG A 569 -2.10 8.78 -4.78
CA ARG A 569 -1.47 8.70 -6.09
C ARG A 569 -0.62 9.92 -6.37
N ILE A 570 0.56 9.69 -6.94
CA ILE A 570 1.40 10.73 -7.53
C ILE A 570 1.72 10.40 -8.99
N VAL A 571 1.62 11.41 -9.85
CA VAL A 571 2.01 11.35 -11.27
C VAL A 571 3.18 12.29 -11.48
N LEU A 572 4.32 11.73 -11.89
CA LEU A 572 5.57 12.43 -12.12
C LEU A 572 5.80 12.69 -13.63
N PRO A 573 6.20 13.90 -14.04
CA PRO A 573 6.41 14.25 -15.46
C PRO A 573 7.67 13.60 -16.03
N ALA A 574 7.92 13.77 -17.34
CA ALA A 574 9.14 13.26 -17.95
C ALA A 574 10.38 14.09 -17.56
N SER A 575 10.18 15.36 -17.20
CA SER A 575 11.21 16.30 -16.75
C SER A 575 11.80 16.03 -15.37
N ILE A 576 11.17 15.19 -14.53
CA ILE A 576 11.65 14.98 -13.15
C ILE A 576 12.97 14.21 -13.17
N THR A 577 13.99 14.74 -12.50
CA THR A 577 15.33 14.12 -12.45
C THR A 577 15.76 13.75 -11.05
N LYS A 578 15.16 14.34 -10.00
CA LYS A 578 15.57 14.12 -8.61
C LYS A 578 14.38 14.05 -7.64
N LEU A 579 14.45 13.10 -6.71
CA LEU A 579 13.62 13.00 -5.51
C LEU A 579 14.53 13.09 -4.28
N GLY A 580 14.28 14.05 -3.38
CA GLY A 580 15.10 14.32 -2.21
C GLY A 580 15.05 13.23 -1.12
N LYS A 581 15.88 13.39 -0.10
CA LYS A 581 15.90 12.57 1.11
C LYS A 581 14.50 12.54 1.73
N GLU A 582 13.97 11.36 2.00
CA GLU A 582 12.67 11.17 2.66
C GLU A 582 11.51 11.96 2.01
N SER A 583 11.65 12.31 0.73
CA SER A 583 10.76 13.24 0.03
C SER A 583 9.29 12.82 0.01
N MET A 584 9.00 11.52 0.13
CA MET A 584 7.66 10.93 0.25
C MET A 584 7.59 9.93 1.42
N ALA A 585 8.31 10.20 2.51
CA ALA A 585 8.29 9.35 3.69
C ALA A 585 6.95 9.45 4.44
N GLY A 586 6.46 8.34 5.01
CA GLY A 586 5.21 8.28 5.78
C GLY A 586 3.94 8.64 5.02
N CYS A 587 3.92 8.48 3.70
CA CYS A 587 2.73 8.61 2.87
C CYS A 587 1.93 7.29 2.92
N HIS A 588 1.28 7.02 4.05
CA HIS A 588 0.68 5.71 4.35
C HIS A 588 -0.46 5.28 3.39
N SER A 589 -1.14 6.21 2.73
CA SER A 589 -2.16 5.89 1.72
C SER A 589 -1.60 5.71 0.30
N LEU A 590 -0.31 5.98 0.07
CA LEU A 590 0.28 5.98 -1.26
C LEU A 590 0.23 4.55 -1.80
N SER A 591 -0.47 4.38 -2.92
CA SER A 591 -0.70 3.08 -3.56
C SER A 591 -0.32 3.09 -5.04
N LEU A 592 -0.13 4.27 -5.64
CA LEU A 592 0.26 4.40 -7.05
C LEU A 592 1.26 5.54 -7.27
N ILE A 593 2.42 5.20 -7.84
CA ILE A 593 3.34 6.14 -8.45
C ILE A 593 3.29 5.91 -9.96
N LYS A 594 2.88 6.90 -10.74
CA LYS A 594 3.00 6.88 -12.21
C LYS A 594 4.09 7.85 -12.62
N THR A 595 5.02 7.45 -13.47
CA THR A 595 6.09 8.33 -13.96
C THR A 595 6.16 8.29 -15.48
N PHE A 596 6.38 9.44 -16.11
CA PHE A 596 6.67 9.55 -17.54
C PHE A 596 8.17 9.61 -17.84
N ALA A 597 9.02 9.65 -16.81
CA ALA A 597 10.47 9.68 -16.98
C ALA A 597 11.00 8.32 -17.49
N LYS A 598 11.69 8.35 -18.63
CA LYS A 598 12.32 7.16 -19.22
C LYS A 598 13.54 6.70 -18.42
N GLN A 599 14.26 7.64 -17.79
CA GLN A 599 15.31 7.33 -16.85
C GLN A 599 14.77 7.46 -15.42
N PRO A 600 15.05 6.49 -14.53
CA PRO A 600 14.66 6.60 -13.14
C PRO A 600 15.26 7.86 -12.49
N PRO A 601 14.45 8.70 -11.82
CA PRO A 601 14.96 9.88 -11.12
C PRO A 601 15.97 9.47 -10.05
N MET A 602 16.99 10.30 -9.86
CA MET A 602 17.96 10.15 -8.78
C MET A 602 17.25 10.24 -7.43
N LEU A 603 17.59 9.33 -6.51
CA LEU A 603 16.99 9.25 -5.19
C LEU A 603 17.94 9.79 -4.13
N GLY A 604 17.41 10.65 -3.26
CA GLY A 604 17.99 10.92 -1.96
C GLY A 604 17.84 9.71 -1.04
N LYS A 605 18.32 9.85 0.20
CA LYS A 605 18.24 8.77 1.19
C LYS A 605 16.78 8.46 1.55
N ASP A 606 16.39 7.19 1.48
CA ASP A 606 15.11 6.64 1.94
C ASP A 606 13.85 7.45 1.52
N PRO A 607 13.62 7.71 0.22
CA PRO A 607 12.55 8.61 -0.24
C PRO A 607 11.13 8.12 0.11
N LEU A 608 10.97 6.82 0.38
CA LEU A 608 9.71 6.17 0.77
C LEU A 608 9.78 5.58 2.18
N LEU A 609 10.63 6.12 3.07
CA LEU A 609 10.73 5.66 4.45
C LEU A 609 9.35 5.59 5.12
N SER A 610 9.01 4.46 5.74
CA SER A 610 7.72 4.22 6.41
C SER A 610 6.47 4.39 5.51
N SER A 611 6.63 4.42 4.18
CA SER A 611 5.54 4.31 3.22
C SER A 611 5.32 2.84 2.83
N PRO A 612 4.12 2.43 2.36
CA PRO A 612 3.78 1.02 2.18
C PRO A 612 4.36 0.45 0.86
N THR A 613 5.68 0.35 0.77
CA THR A 613 6.43 -0.05 -0.44
C THR A 613 5.97 -1.38 -1.04
N ASN A 614 5.49 -2.31 -0.22
CA ASN A 614 4.96 -3.60 -0.66
C ASN A 614 3.62 -3.52 -1.42
N SER A 615 2.82 -2.48 -1.20
CA SER A 615 1.52 -2.28 -1.85
C SER A 615 1.53 -1.21 -2.95
N ILE A 616 2.55 -0.35 -3.01
CA ILE A 616 2.68 0.68 -4.06
C ILE A 616 2.89 0.01 -5.43
N ILE A 617 1.99 0.31 -6.36
CA ILE A 617 2.15 0.02 -7.79
C ILE A 617 2.97 1.14 -8.43
N LEU A 618 4.04 0.79 -9.13
CA LEU A 618 4.83 1.73 -9.93
C LEU A 618 4.49 1.54 -11.41
N ARG A 619 3.87 2.55 -12.02
CA ARG A 619 3.60 2.60 -13.47
C ARG A 619 4.70 3.39 -14.19
N VAL A 620 5.43 2.71 -15.07
CA VAL A 620 6.55 3.27 -15.87
C VAL A 620 6.27 3.16 -17.37
N PRO A 621 6.90 3.98 -18.23
CA PRO A 621 6.72 3.85 -19.67
C PRO A 621 7.12 2.45 -20.17
N ILE A 622 6.54 2.01 -21.30
CA ILE A 622 6.88 0.74 -21.95
C ILE A 622 8.40 0.59 -22.17
N ASP A 623 8.89 -0.64 -22.00
CA ASP A 623 10.31 -1.05 -21.97
C ASP A 623 11.15 -0.53 -20.78
N MET A 624 10.60 0.31 -19.90
CA MET A 624 11.38 0.90 -18.80
C MET A 624 11.39 0.05 -17.52
N LYS A 625 10.65 -1.08 -17.45
CA LYS A 625 10.61 -1.92 -16.24
C LYS A 625 11.98 -2.37 -15.76
N LYS A 626 12.89 -2.67 -16.70
CA LYS A 626 14.26 -3.08 -16.36
C LYS A 626 15.05 -1.95 -15.70
N ALA A 627 14.89 -0.71 -16.17
CA ALA A 627 15.58 0.45 -15.63
C ALA A 627 15.13 0.78 -14.20
N TYR A 628 13.84 0.59 -13.90
CA TYR A 628 13.27 0.86 -12.57
C TYR A 628 13.39 -0.30 -11.57
N ARG A 629 14.14 -1.37 -11.88
CA ARG A 629 14.29 -2.52 -10.97
C ARG A 629 14.89 -2.07 -9.63
N GLY A 630 14.14 -2.24 -8.54
CA GLY A 630 14.57 -1.88 -7.19
C GLY A 630 14.54 -0.38 -6.89
N TRP A 631 14.02 0.44 -7.81
CA TRP A 631 13.91 1.88 -7.60
C TRP A 631 13.06 2.19 -6.37
N ALA A 632 13.62 3.00 -5.46
CA ALA A 632 13.04 3.37 -4.17
C ALA A 632 12.66 2.17 -3.27
N GLY A 633 13.33 1.02 -3.43
CA GLY A 633 13.06 -0.19 -2.66
C GLY A 633 11.76 -0.90 -3.05
N LEU A 634 11.12 -0.53 -4.16
CA LEU A 634 9.86 -1.12 -4.60
C LEU A 634 10.04 -2.54 -5.17
N PRO A 635 9.15 -3.50 -4.84
CA PRO A 635 9.22 -4.85 -5.39
C PRO A 635 9.02 -4.88 -6.91
N VAL A 636 9.86 -5.64 -7.62
CA VAL A 636 9.79 -5.78 -9.10
C VAL A 636 8.41 -6.25 -9.59
N ARG A 637 7.69 -7.05 -8.78
CA ARG A 637 6.33 -7.52 -9.07
C ARG A 637 5.30 -6.38 -9.20
N ASN A 638 5.56 -5.26 -8.53
CA ASN A 638 4.69 -4.09 -8.51
C ASN A 638 4.98 -3.10 -9.65
N ILE A 639 6.05 -3.31 -10.43
CA ILE A 639 6.37 -2.46 -11.59
C ILE A 639 5.54 -2.93 -12.80
N LYS A 640 4.69 -2.02 -13.29
CA LYS A 640 3.81 -2.21 -14.45
C LYS A 640 4.17 -1.20 -15.54
N GLU A 641 4.30 -1.67 -16.76
CA GLU A 641 4.54 -0.81 -17.91
C GLU A 641 3.21 -0.24 -18.42
N PHE A 642 3.25 0.97 -19.01
CA PHE A 642 2.11 1.59 -19.68
C PHE A 642 2.53 2.24 -21.00
N GLY A 643 1.53 2.49 -21.86
CA GLY A 643 1.75 3.03 -23.20
C GLY A 643 2.02 1.94 -24.24
N SER A 644 2.26 2.39 -25.47
CA SER A 644 2.36 1.52 -26.65
C SER A 644 3.48 1.96 -27.58
N ILE A 645 4.05 1.00 -28.31
CA ILE A 645 5.02 1.24 -29.38
C ILE A 645 4.40 0.80 -30.70
N VAL A 646 4.43 1.70 -31.69
CA VAL A 646 4.06 1.42 -33.07
C VAL A 646 5.32 1.33 -33.91
N THR A 647 5.58 0.17 -34.48
CA THR A 647 6.78 -0.09 -35.28
C THR A 647 6.39 -0.40 -36.72
N VAL A 648 6.87 0.42 -37.65
CA VAL A 648 6.73 0.16 -39.09
C VAL A 648 7.64 -1.00 -39.49
N ARG A 649 7.14 -1.92 -40.30
CA ARG A 649 7.93 -3.05 -40.79
C ARG A 649 8.89 -2.61 -41.88
N ASN A 650 10.12 -3.11 -41.82
CA ASN A 650 11.03 -3.02 -42.96
C ASN A 650 10.47 -3.81 -44.14
N THR A 651 10.65 -3.31 -45.35
CA THR A 651 10.12 -3.94 -46.55
C THR A 651 11.09 -3.81 -47.71
N ILE A 652 10.89 -4.65 -48.72
CA ILE A 652 11.76 -4.75 -49.90
C ILE A 652 10.87 -4.74 -51.13
N ARG A 653 11.32 -4.08 -52.19
CA ARG A 653 10.77 -4.20 -53.55
C ARG A 653 11.88 -4.16 -54.59
N GLU A 654 11.62 -4.62 -55.80
CA GLU A 654 12.55 -4.41 -56.91
C GLU A 654 12.39 -3.00 -57.52
N TYR A 655 13.45 -2.52 -58.16
CA TYR A 655 13.42 -1.28 -58.92
C TYR A 655 12.35 -1.33 -60.03
N GLY A 656 11.56 -0.27 -60.15
CA GLY A 656 10.42 -0.25 -61.08
C GLY A 656 9.09 -0.79 -60.54
N GLU A 657 9.08 -1.49 -59.40
CA GLU A 657 7.84 -1.91 -58.76
C GLU A 657 7.23 -0.79 -57.91
N PRO A 658 5.89 -0.73 -57.77
CA PRO A 658 5.21 0.16 -56.83
C PRO A 658 5.65 -0.10 -55.39
N ASN A 659 5.55 0.92 -54.53
CA ASN A 659 5.76 0.72 -53.11
C ASN A 659 4.73 -0.28 -52.55
N PRO A 660 5.15 -1.22 -51.70
CA PRO A 660 4.21 -2.07 -50.99
C PRO A 660 3.40 -1.26 -49.97
N ASN A 661 2.27 -1.82 -49.53
CA ASN A 661 1.55 -1.26 -48.40
C ASN A 661 2.42 -1.37 -47.13
N PHE A 662 2.78 -0.23 -46.54
CA PHE A 662 3.60 -0.19 -45.33
C PHE A 662 2.79 -0.63 -44.11
N GLY A 663 2.97 -1.88 -43.71
CA GLY A 663 2.40 -2.42 -42.48
C GLY A 663 3.17 -2.01 -41.23
N TYR A 664 2.48 -1.99 -40.09
CA TYR A 664 3.06 -1.74 -38.77
C TYR A 664 2.56 -2.77 -37.76
N SER A 665 3.28 -2.92 -36.65
CA SER A 665 2.89 -3.70 -35.47
C SER A 665 2.75 -2.80 -34.25
N ILE A 666 1.80 -3.11 -33.38
CA ILE A 666 1.59 -2.42 -32.10
C ILE A 666 1.96 -3.39 -30.98
N ARG A 667 2.76 -2.93 -30.01
CA ARG A 667 3.04 -3.62 -28.76
C ARG A 667 2.72 -2.71 -27.58
N GLY A 668 2.00 -3.20 -26.57
CA GLY A 668 1.63 -2.43 -25.38
C GLY A 668 0.13 -2.43 -25.12
N GLU A 669 -0.37 -1.36 -24.51
CA GLU A 669 -1.80 -1.17 -24.23
C GLU A 669 -2.60 -0.92 -25.53
N TYR A 670 -3.93 -1.06 -25.44
CA TYR A 670 -4.82 -0.78 -26.57
C TYR A 670 -4.63 0.65 -27.07
N LEU A 671 -4.58 0.82 -28.40
CA LEU A 671 -4.35 2.08 -29.07
C LEU A 671 -5.59 2.48 -29.87
N GLU A 672 -6.13 3.66 -29.57
CA GLU A 672 -7.20 4.27 -30.35
C GLU A 672 -6.62 5.15 -31.47
N GLY A 673 -7.17 5.00 -32.68
CA GLY A 673 -6.69 5.70 -33.88
C GLY A 673 -5.71 4.88 -34.73
N LYS A 674 -5.29 5.46 -35.85
CA LYS A 674 -4.35 4.85 -36.81
C LYS A 674 -3.18 5.80 -37.09
N PRO A 675 -1.93 5.29 -37.10
CA PRO A 675 -0.77 6.08 -37.50
C PRO A 675 -0.85 6.46 -38.98
N LYS A 676 -0.18 7.55 -39.34
CA LYS A 676 0.07 7.91 -40.74
C LYS A 676 1.47 7.42 -41.11
N VAL A 677 1.58 6.57 -42.12
CA VAL A 677 2.86 6.01 -42.57
C VAL A 677 3.14 6.49 -44.00
N THR A 678 4.33 7.02 -44.24
CA THR A 678 4.73 7.62 -45.53
C THR A 678 6.17 7.26 -45.89
N CYS A 679 6.47 7.18 -47.18
CA CYS A 679 7.83 7.02 -47.69
C CYS A 679 7.97 7.91 -48.92
N GLU A 680 9.08 8.64 -49.03
CA GLU A 680 9.34 9.54 -50.17
C GLU A 680 9.69 8.77 -51.44
N ALA A 681 10.14 7.52 -51.32
CA ALA A 681 10.48 6.68 -52.46
C ALA A 681 9.25 6.43 -53.34
N ASN A 682 9.45 6.34 -54.64
CA ASN A 682 8.44 5.97 -55.63
C ASN A 682 9.04 4.97 -56.64
N GLU A 683 8.26 4.49 -57.61
CA GLU A 683 8.68 3.49 -58.62
C GLU A 683 10.00 3.83 -59.34
N LYS A 684 10.33 5.12 -59.46
CA LYS A 684 11.55 5.62 -60.12
C LYS A 684 12.73 5.83 -59.17
N SER A 685 12.51 5.72 -57.87
CA SER A 685 13.59 5.85 -56.87
C SER A 685 14.66 4.78 -57.10
N PRO A 686 15.95 5.18 -57.25
CA PRO A 686 17.05 4.25 -57.50
C PRO A 686 17.22 3.17 -56.44
N VAL A 687 18.00 2.15 -56.75
CA VAL A 687 18.40 1.12 -55.78
C VAL A 687 19.09 1.75 -54.58
N GLY A 688 18.64 1.38 -53.38
CA GLY A 688 19.08 2.01 -52.14
C GLY A 688 18.13 1.73 -50.98
N LYS A 689 18.40 2.40 -49.85
CA LYS A 689 17.58 2.34 -48.64
C LYS A 689 16.89 3.68 -48.41
N TYR A 690 15.59 3.64 -48.16
CA TYR A 690 14.73 4.79 -47.95
C TYR A 690 14.02 4.68 -46.61
N GLU A 691 13.89 5.80 -45.91
CA GLU A 691 13.17 5.83 -44.64
C GLU A 691 11.66 5.75 -44.88
N ILE A 692 10.99 4.96 -44.04
CA ILE A 692 9.54 4.95 -43.93
C ILE A 692 9.20 5.72 -42.66
N HIS A 693 8.73 6.95 -42.83
CA HIS A 693 8.33 7.84 -41.75
C HIS A 693 6.96 7.44 -41.19
N ILE A 694 6.79 7.66 -39.90
CA ILE A 694 5.55 7.42 -39.18
C ILE A 694 5.21 8.62 -38.31
N ASP A 695 3.97 9.09 -38.47
CA ASP A 695 3.36 10.16 -37.68
C ASP A 695 2.13 9.65 -36.95
N TYR A 696 1.66 10.42 -35.97
CA TYR A 696 0.52 10.06 -35.15
C TYR A 696 -0.78 9.84 -35.93
N GLY A 697 -0.97 10.49 -37.08
CA GLY A 697 -2.23 10.38 -37.83
C GLY A 697 -3.44 10.72 -36.94
N THR A 698 -4.33 9.75 -36.71
CA THR A 698 -5.51 9.89 -35.84
C THR A 698 -5.30 9.38 -34.41
N ILE A 699 -4.07 9.00 -34.04
CA ILE A 699 -3.73 8.60 -32.67
C ILE A 699 -3.83 9.80 -31.72
N VAL A 700 -4.67 9.65 -30.70
CA VAL A 700 -4.93 10.67 -29.67
C VAL A 700 -3.86 10.66 -28.58
N ASP A 701 -3.41 9.47 -28.14
CA ASP A 701 -2.40 9.34 -27.10
C ASP A 701 -0.99 9.70 -27.64
N LYS A 702 -0.47 10.85 -27.20
CA LYS A 702 0.87 11.33 -27.58
C LYS A 702 2.00 10.72 -26.76
N THR A 703 1.70 9.81 -25.83
CA THR A 703 2.72 9.04 -25.10
C THR A 703 3.16 7.78 -25.85
N VAL A 704 2.53 7.50 -26.99
CA VAL A 704 2.87 6.39 -27.89
C VAL A 704 4.21 6.63 -28.57
N GLN A 705 5.09 5.63 -28.53
CA GLN A 705 6.35 5.68 -29.24
C GLN A 705 6.18 5.24 -30.69
N LEU A 706 6.58 6.09 -31.63
CA LEU A 706 6.58 5.78 -33.06
C LEU A 706 8.00 5.40 -33.50
N VAL A 707 8.13 4.27 -34.20
CA VAL A 707 9.40 3.76 -34.73
C VAL A 707 9.24 3.54 -36.23
N GLY A 708 9.99 4.31 -37.02
CA GLY A 708 10.02 4.22 -38.48
C GLY A 708 10.64 2.91 -38.97
N GLY A 709 10.50 2.67 -40.27
CA GLY A 709 11.03 1.50 -40.96
C GLY A 709 11.96 1.87 -42.10
N THR A 710 12.47 0.87 -42.79
CA THR A 710 13.28 1.05 -44.00
C THR A 710 12.68 0.29 -45.18
N LEU A 711 12.51 0.97 -46.29
CA LEU A 711 12.26 0.38 -47.60
C LEU A 711 13.61 0.15 -48.29
N THR A 712 13.92 -1.10 -48.64
CA THR A 712 15.07 -1.42 -49.49
C THR A 712 14.58 -1.63 -50.92
N VAL A 713 15.14 -0.86 -51.85
CA VAL A 713 14.90 -1.04 -53.29
C VAL A 713 16.05 -1.86 -53.85
N ASP A 714 15.77 -3.10 -54.23
CA ASP A 714 16.73 -4.02 -54.83
C ASP A 714 16.82 -3.83 -56.34
N LYS A 715 17.97 -4.19 -56.92
CA LYS A 715 18.18 -4.12 -58.38
C LYS A 715 17.17 -4.99 -59.11
N ALA A 716 16.52 -4.47 -60.15
CA ALA A 716 15.62 -5.24 -61.02
C ALA A 716 16.40 -6.23 -61.90
N MET A 717 15.76 -7.33 -62.28
CA MET A 717 16.37 -8.32 -63.18
C MET A 717 16.31 -7.87 -64.65
N LEU A 718 17.47 -7.63 -65.27
CA LEU A 718 17.60 -7.41 -66.71
C LEU A 718 18.12 -8.66 -67.41
N THR A 719 17.32 -9.22 -68.32
CA THR A 719 17.73 -10.36 -69.14
C THR A 719 18.38 -9.86 -70.43
N VAL A 720 19.59 -10.34 -70.72
CA VAL A 720 20.32 -10.02 -71.96
C VAL A 720 20.51 -11.30 -72.76
N SER A 721 20.16 -11.26 -74.04
CA SER A 721 20.23 -12.39 -74.96
C SER A 721 20.82 -11.95 -76.30
N THR A 722 21.33 -12.89 -77.08
CA THR A 722 21.71 -12.67 -78.49
C THR A 722 20.99 -13.69 -79.34
N ASN A 723 20.75 -13.35 -80.61
CA ASN A 723 20.23 -14.32 -81.58
C ASN A 723 21.31 -15.34 -81.93
N ASP A 724 20.88 -16.53 -82.34
CA ASP A 724 21.74 -17.48 -83.04
C ASP A 724 22.04 -16.94 -84.44
N VAL A 725 23.28 -17.10 -84.89
CA VAL A 725 23.77 -16.53 -86.16
C VAL A 725 24.61 -17.56 -86.92
N THR A 726 24.63 -17.44 -88.24
CA THR A 726 25.38 -18.35 -89.12
C THR A 726 26.33 -17.56 -90.00
N ARG A 727 27.55 -18.07 -90.21
CA ARG A 727 28.50 -17.55 -91.21
C ARG A 727 29.14 -18.65 -92.03
N GLN A 728 29.70 -18.30 -93.17
CA GLN A 728 30.51 -19.20 -93.98
C GLN A 728 31.95 -19.28 -93.45
N GLU A 729 32.62 -20.41 -93.66
CA GLU A 729 34.03 -20.63 -93.33
C GLU A 729 34.93 -19.58 -94.02
N GLY A 730 35.94 -19.09 -93.30
CA GLY A 730 36.84 -18.04 -93.79
C GLY A 730 36.21 -16.64 -93.94
N LYS A 731 35.00 -16.42 -93.41
CA LYS A 731 34.41 -15.08 -93.26
C LYS A 731 34.55 -14.58 -91.82
N PRO A 732 34.64 -13.26 -91.59
CA PRO A 732 34.67 -12.70 -90.25
C PRO A 732 33.38 -13.01 -89.49
N ASN A 733 33.45 -13.01 -88.15
CA ASN A 733 32.27 -13.17 -87.31
C ASN A 733 31.27 -12.03 -87.57
N PRO A 734 29.97 -12.32 -87.69
CA PRO A 734 28.96 -11.28 -87.76
C PRO A 734 28.91 -10.52 -86.43
N GLU A 735 28.37 -9.31 -86.46
CA GLU A 735 28.10 -8.57 -85.24
C GLU A 735 27.05 -9.29 -84.39
N PHE A 736 27.34 -9.50 -83.10
CA PHE A 736 26.41 -10.14 -82.17
C PHE A 736 25.48 -9.09 -81.57
N VAL A 737 24.25 -9.04 -82.08
CA VAL A 737 23.24 -8.08 -81.63
C VAL A 737 22.63 -8.51 -80.30
N LEU A 738 22.87 -7.72 -79.26
CA LEU A 738 22.26 -7.92 -77.94
C LEU A 738 20.80 -7.46 -77.91
N ARG A 739 19.97 -8.22 -77.21
CA ARG A 739 18.56 -7.93 -76.92
C ARG A 739 18.34 -7.91 -75.42
N TYR A 740 17.69 -6.87 -74.94
CA TYR A 740 17.40 -6.65 -73.52
C TYR A 740 15.91 -6.82 -73.22
N ARG A 741 15.58 -7.47 -72.10
CA ARG A 741 14.21 -7.57 -71.58
C ARG A 741 14.21 -7.38 -70.07
N GLY A 742 13.32 -6.51 -69.58
CA GLY A 742 13.18 -6.24 -68.14
C GLY A 742 13.60 -4.84 -67.70
N PHE A 743 13.82 -3.89 -68.64
CA PHE A 743 13.93 -2.48 -68.25
C PHE A 743 12.62 -2.01 -67.59
N ALA A 744 12.76 -1.40 -66.43
CA ALA A 744 11.70 -0.72 -65.71
C ALA A 744 11.55 0.73 -66.19
N ASN A 745 10.44 1.38 -65.84
CA ASN A 745 10.24 2.84 -66.00
C ASN A 745 10.41 3.39 -67.44
N GLY A 746 10.29 2.54 -68.47
CA GLY A 746 10.50 2.92 -69.86
C GLY A 746 11.98 3.16 -70.22
N GLU A 747 12.91 2.67 -69.41
CA GLU A 747 14.35 2.83 -69.61
C GLU A 747 14.88 1.97 -70.77
N THR A 748 16.09 2.31 -71.22
CA THR A 748 16.82 1.64 -72.31
C THR A 748 18.28 1.40 -71.91
N GLU A 749 19.10 0.83 -72.80
CA GLU A 749 20.52 0.53 -72.56
C GLU A 749 21.38 1.73 -72.14
N GLN A 750 20.89 2.97 -72.29
CA GLN A 750 21.54 4.20 -71.83
C GLN A 750 21.76 4.25 -70.31
N VAL A 751 20.99 3.50 -69.53
CA VAL A 751 21.11 3.45 -68.05
C VAL A 751 22.18 2.47 -67.57
N LEU A 752 22.79 1.71 -68.49
CA LEU A 752 23.85 0.77 -68.16
C LEU A 752 25.16 1.55 -68.04
N THR A 753 25.81 1.46 -66.88
CA THR A 753 27.13 2.08 -66.66
C THR A 753 28.22 1.35 -67.43
N LYS A 754 27.96 0.10 -67.83
CA LYS A 754 28.79 -0.68 -68.74
C LYS A 754 27.91 -1.64 -69.55
N LEU A 755 28.03 -1.57 -70.87
CA LEU A 755 27.30 -2.47 -71.76
C LEU A 755 27.86 -3.90 -71.63
N PRO A 756 27.00 -4.93 -71.56
CA PRO A 756 27.43 -6.31 -71.74
C PRO A 756 28.12 -6.51 -73.07
N VAL A 757 29.04 -7.49 -73.13
CA VAL A 757 29.75 -7.86 -74.34
C VAL A 757 29.41 -9.31 -74.68
N ALA A 758 29.03 -9.55 -75.94
CA ALA A 758 28.92 -10.89 -76.50
C ALA A 758 30.26 -11.30 -77.12
N THR A 759 30.75 -12.46 -76.72
CA THR A 759 32.01 -13.02 -77.21
C THR A 759 31.82 -14.47 -77.61
N THR A 760 32.62 -14.95 -78.55
CA THR A 760 32.70 -16.36 -78.90
C THR A 760 34.16 -16.76 -78.98
N THR A 761 34.44 -18.05 -78.80
CA THR A 761 35.78 -18.60 -79.00
C THR A 761 36.12 -18.79 -80.47
N ALA A 762 35.13 -18.72 -81.37
CA ALA A 762 35.36 -18.82 -82.81
C ALA A 762 36.09 -17.59 -83.36
N THR A 763 37.14 -17.80 -84.14
CA THR A 763 37.87 -16.80 -84.94
C THR A 763 37.53 -16.97 -86.42
N GLU A 764 37.95 -16.05 -87.28
CA GLU A 764 37.72 -16.14 -88.74
C GLU A 764 38.21 -17.48 -89.34
N SER A 765 39.28 -18.06 -88.78
CA SER A 765 39.87 -19.33 -89.16
C SER A 765 39.28 -20.56 -88.43
N SER A 766 38.23 -20.40 -87.62
CA SER A 766 37.61 -21.54 -86.94
C SER A 766 36.90 -22.48 -87.93
N PRO A 767 37.03 -23.81 -87.71
CA PRO A 767 36.41 -24.80 -88.59
C PRO A 767 34.89 -24.80 -88.50
N VAL A 768 34.25 -25.47 -89.46
CA VAL A 768 32.81 -25.77 -89.47
C VAL A 768 32.38 -26.42 -88.14
N GLY A 769 31.35 -25.87 -87.51
CA GLY A 769 30.88 -26.30 -86.18
C GLY A 769 29.96 -25.29 -85.50
N GLU A 770 29.48 -25.65 -84.30
CA GLU A 770 28.70 -24.75 -83.42
C GLU A 770 29.58 -24.22 -82.30
N TYR A 771 29.48 -22.91 -82.05
CA TYR A 771 30.21 -22.22 -80.99
C TYR A 771 29.23 -21.42 -80.13
N ASP A 772 29.41 -21.46 -78.80
CA ASP A 772 28.62 -20.64 -77.90
C ASP A 772 28.99 -19.15 -78.06
N ILE A 773 27.97 -18.29 -78.03
CA ILE A 773 28.10 -16.85 -77.88
C ILE A 773 27.76 -16.52 -76.42
N ILE A 774 28.79 -16.22 -75.63
CA ILE A 774 28.71 -15.94 -74.21
C ILE A 774 28.58 -14.43 -73.99
N ILE A 775 27.58 -14.02 -73.22
CA ILE A 775 27.34 -12.63 -72.85
C ILE A 775 27.78 -12.42 -71.40
N SER A 776 28.56 -11.37 -71.14
CA SER A 776 28.99 -11.03 -69.77
C SER A 776 29.36 -9.55 -69.62
N GLY A 777 29.69 -9.13 -68.40
CA GLY A 777 30.36 -7.85 -68.15
C GLY A 777 29.47 -6.60 -68.06
N GLY A 778 28.15 -6.74 -68.13
CA GLY A 778 27.20 -5.64 -67.93
C GLY A 778 27.15 -5.14 -66.49
N GLU A 779 27.09 -3.82 -66.33
CA GLU A 779 26.95 -3.15 -65.03
C GLU A 779 25.90 -2.03 -65.13
N ALA A 780 25.12 -1.86 -64.05
CA ALA A 780 24.11 -0.82 -63.94
C ALA A 780 23.83 -0.50 -62.47
N GLN A 781 23.39 0.74 -62.21
CA GLN A 781 22.97 1.16 -60.88
C GLN A 781 21.75 0.36 -60.41
N ASN A 782 20.73 0.25 -61.27
CA ASN A 782 19.42 -0.27 -60.89
C ASN A 782 19.13 -1.71 -61.35
N TYR A 783 20.04 -2.34 -62.08
CA TYR A 783 19.81 -3.65 -62.68
C TYR A 783 20.87 -4.69 -62.33
N ARG A 784 20.41 -5.91 -62.08
CA ARG A 784 21.22 -7.13 -62.02
C ARG A 784 20.98 -7.92 -63.31
N PHE A 785 22.00 -8.61 -63.80
CA PHE A 785 21.94 -9.22 -65.13
C PHE A 785 21.74 -10.72 -65.08
N THR A 786 20.88 -11.23 -65.96
CA THR A 786 20.81 -12.65 -66.33
C THR A 786 21.12 -12.78 -67.81
N TYR A 787 22.11 -13.61 -68.14
CA TYR A 787 22.59 -13.77 -69.52
C TYR A 787 22.05 -15.06 -70.14
N LYS A 788 21.49 -14.96 -71.35
CA LYS A 788 21.12 -16.10 -72.19
C LYS A 788 22.09 -16.19 -73.36
N LYS A 789 22.89 -17.26 -73.39
CA LYS A 789 23.83 -17.52 -74.50
C LYS A 789 23.08 -17.72 -75.82
N GLY A 790 23.73 -17.36 -76.92
CA GLY A 790 23.32 -17.74 -78.27
C GLY A 790 24.34 -18.69 -78.91
N LYS A 791 24.12 -19.04 -80.18
CA LYS A 791 24.98 -19.94 -80.94
C LYS A 791 25.46 -19.30 -82.25
N LEU A 792 26.75 -19.48 -82.56
CA LEU A 792 27.33 -19.21 -83.86
C LEU A 792 27.54 -20.53 -84.60
N THR A 793 26.94 -20.67 -85.78
CA THR A 793 27.12 -21.83 -86.66
C THR A 793 28.01 -21.44 -87.84
N ILE A 794 29.11 -22.17 -88.06
CA ILE A 794 29.98 -22.00 -89.23
C ILE A 794 29.63 -23.07 -90.26
N ALA A 795 29.27 -22.65 -91.48
CA ALA A 795 28.89 -23.52 -92.60
C ALA A 795 29.97 -23.54 -93.72
N THR A 796 29.94 -24.55 -94.58
CA THR A 796 30.90 -24.73 -95.70
C THR A 796 30.59 -23.80 -96.88
N ALA A 797 31.60 -23.10 -97.41
CA ALA A 797 31.47 -22.23 -98.58
C ALA A 797 31.38 -23.02 -99.91
N ASP A 798 30.24 -22.98 -100.57
CA ASP A 798 29.95 -23.66 -101.83
C ASP A 798 30.24 -22.76 -103.05
N GLY A 799 31.40 -22.98 -103.69
CA GLY A 799 31.89 -22.22 -104.84
C GLY A 799 31.22 -22.54 -106.20
N ILE A 800 29.90 -22.43 -106.30
CA ILE A 800 29.13 -22.64 -107.55
C ILE A 800 28.44 -21.33 -107.98
N GLU A 801 28.82 -20.79 -109.15
CA GLU A 801 28.08 -19.70 -109.83
C GLU A 801 27.06 -20.30 -110.80
N HIS A 802 25.76 -20.03 -110.57
CA HIS A 802 24.71 -20.22 -111.56
C HIS A 802 24.65 -18.97 -112.45
N ALA A 803 24.92 -19.08 -113.76
CA ALA A 803 25.03 -17.91 -114.64
C ALA A 803 24.11 -18.00 -115.87
N ASP A 804 23.17 -17.05 -115.95
CA ASP A 804 22.32 -16.73 -117.13
C ASP A 804 22.93 -15.61 -118.00
N ALA A 805 24.25 -15.40 -117.97
CA ALA A 805 24.91 -14.27 -118.62
C ALA A 805 25.83 -14.69 -119.78
N ALA A 806 25.71 -13.99 -120.91
CA ALA A 806 26.55 -14.15 -122.10
C ALA A 806 28.02 -13.79 -121.80
N LEU A 807 28.96 -14.50 -122.44
CA LEU A 807 30.39 -14.17 -122.39
C LEU A 807 30.64 -12.99 -123.35
N GLU A 808 31.47 -12.01 -122.98
CA GLU A 808 31.68 -10.83 -123.83
C GLU A 808 32.63 -11.13 -124.99
N GLY A 809 32.07 -11.22 -126.20
CA GLY A 809 32.69 -10.81 -127.48
C GLY A 809 33.89 -11.57 -128.03
N THR A 810 34.58 -12.42 -127.25
CA THR A 810 35.68 -13.27 -127.72
C THR A 810 35.41 -14.75 -127.42
N PRO A 811 35.43 -15.65 -128.43
CA PRO A 811 35.15 -17.07 -128.21
C PRO A 811 36.13 -17.74 -127.24
N GLN A 812 35.64 -18.21 -126.08
CA GLN A 812 36.43 -18.87 -125.03
C GLN A 812 36.34 -20.41 -125.16
N PRO A 813 37.43 -21.15 -124.89
CA PRO A 813 37.41 -22.61 -124.92
C PRO A 813 36.52 -23.16 -123.79
N VAL A 814 35.63 -24.07 -124.16
CA VAL A 814 34.70 -24.76 -123.25
C VAL A 814 35.20 -26.18 -123.06
N TYR A 815 35.32 -26.59 -121.80
CA TYR A 815 35.70 -27.95 -121.43
C TYR A 815 34.54 -28.68 -120.75
N SER A 816 34.40 -29.97 -121.00
CA SER A 816 33.57 -30.83 -120.16
C SER A 816 34.14 -30.89 -118.74
N VAL A 817 33.34 -31.31 -117.77
CA VAL A 817 33.83 -31.59 -116.39
C VAL A 817 34.95 -32.64 -116.34
N SER A 818 35.10 -33.47 -117.38
CA SER A 818 36.21 -34.42 -117.54
C SER A 818 37.47 -33.82 -118.20
N GLY A 819 37.47 -32.52 -118.51
CA GLY A 819 38.63 -31.80 -119.04
C GLY A 819 38.83 -31.91 -120.56
N THR A 820 37.90 -32.51 -121.29
CA THR A 820 37.96 -32.57 -122.77
C THR A 820 37.44 -31.26 -123.35
N LYS A 821 38.18 -30.64 -124.27
CA LYS A 821 37.73 -29.43 -124.97
C LYS A 821 36.56 -29.81 -125.89
N VAL A 822 35.37 -29.31 -125.58
CA VAL A 822 34.13 -29.60 -126.34
C VAL A 822 33.83 -28.52 -127.37
N GLY A 823 34.49 -27.36 -127.29
CA GLY A 823 34.37 -26.33 -128.30
C GLY A 823 34.94 -24.98 -127.85
N THR A 824 34.53 -23.93 -128.54
CA THR A 824 34.76 -22.53 -128.18
C THR A 824 33.46 -21.78 -128.37
N THR A 825 33.02 -21.00 -127.37
CA THR A 825 31.80 -20.19 -127.48
C THR A 825 32.03 -18.78 -126.99
N ALA A 826 31.40 -17.81 -127.66
CA ALA A 826 31.28 -16.44 -127.16
C ALA A 826 30.01 -16.26 -126.31
N THR A 827 29.16 -17.27 -126.13
CA THR A 827 28.00 -17.20 -125.22
C THR A 827 27.67 -18.56 -124.62
N LEU A 828 27.27 -18.57 -123.34
CA LEU A 828 26.88 -19.80 -122.64
C LEU A 828 25.54 -20.36 -123.14
N SER A 829 24.68 -19.52 -123.75
CA SER A 829 23.33 -19.90 -124.20
C SER A 829 23.29 -20.87 -125.39
N THR A 830 24.40 -21.02 -126.13
CA THR A 830 24.49 -21.95 -127.26
C THR A 830 25.01 -23.34 -126.85
N LEU A 831 25.35 -23.55 -125.57
CA LEU A 831 25.75 -24.85 -125.06
C LEU A 831 24.50 -25.63 -124.61
N PRO A 832 24.44 -26.95 -124.83
CA PRO A 832 23.42 -27.80 -124.23
C PRO A 832 23.44 -27.70 -122.69
N PRO A 833 22.31 -27.94 -121.99
CA PRO A 833 22.28 -28.03 -120.54
C PRO A 833 23.32 -29.01 -120.00
N GLY A 834 24.11 -28.57 -119.02
CA GLY A 834 25.21 -29.35 -118.47
C GLY A 834 26.19 -28.52 -117.65
N VAL A 835 27.12 -29.21 -117.00
CA VAL A 835 28.20 -28.57 -116.24
C VAL A 835 29.44 -28.50 -117.11
N TYR A 836 29.97 -27.30 -117.28
CA TYR A 836 31.17 -27.03 -118.07
C TYR A 836 32.21 -26.29 -117.26
N VAL A 837 33.46 -26.38 -117.69
CA VAL A 837 34.54 -25.52 -117.20
C VAL A 837 34.84 -24.51 -118.29
N VAL A 838 34.54 -23.24 -118.02
CA VAL A 838 34.80 -22.11 -118.91
C VAL A 838 35.63 -21.10 -118.15
N ASN A 839 36.76 -20.67 -118.73
CA ASN A 839 37.71 -19.77 -118.08
C ASN A 839 38.12 -20.23 -116.65
N LYS A 840 38.43 -21.52 -116.50
CA LYS A 840 38.86 -22.17 -115.24
C LYS A 840 37.83 -22.20 -114.10
N LYS A 841 36.59 -21.75 -114.31
CA LYS A 841 35.50 -21.87 -113.33
C LYS A 841 34.51 -22.95 -113.76
N LYS A 842 33.95 -23.69 -112.79
CA LYS A 842 32.80 -24.59 -113.04
C LYS A 842 31.54 -23.74 -113.16
N VAL A 843 30.88 -23.85 -114.31
CA VAL A 843 29.64 -23.15 -114.64
C VAL A 843 28.58 -24.20 -114.95
N VAL A 844 27.39 -24.01 -114.39
CA VAL A 844 26.22 -24.86 -114.68
C VAL A 844 25.35 -24.11 -115.68
N VAL A 845 25.25 -24.62 -116.91
CA VAL A 845 24.28 -24.18 -117.94
C VAL A 845 23.02 -25.00 -117.73
N LYS A 846 21.90 -24.35 -117.43
CA LYS A 846 20.62 -25.01 -117.16
C LYS A 846 19.84 -25.32 -118.42
#